data_AF-A0AAV2V090-F1
#
_entry.id   AF-A0AAV2V090-F1
#
_cell.length_a   1.000
_cell.length_b   1.000
_cell.length_c   1.000
_cell.angle_alpha   90.00
_cell.angle_beta   90.00
_cell.angle_gamma   90.00
#
_symmetry.space_group_name_H-M   'P 1'
#
loop_
_entity.id
_entity.type
_entity.pdbx_description
1 polymer ?
#
loop_
_entity_poly.entity_id
_entity_poly.type
_entity_poly.pdbx_seq_one_letter_code
_entity_poly.pdbx_strand_id
1 'polypeptide(L)'
;MPRITENIETYVTHLLSDLEPVPSQNQHLAYGYPGERQVFKDPMLDGKQVVVVNSQYDKHGRPVTGQPDVIQEANNYIDNLVAAAKSLIDKDKKGEKDLRKNAIDEMAKTFKKSISETIPSDKAKADLFSSKKSSANKDFLEQLAKVEGSLQQFTQAVAKASGHKLKALDKEGHNIRSHNRDTLIHRFKAPNSKEGEEQFIMYIPCGRYTKRQQRLMGKDESEVNRDHDTTSHKRSDLVLGNSSMARMIAGTRHSDGTVTIHHDSFSGPGARMPYSDFKGADDYKKLAIKAVTLINQEEVIQTLAQRQIDRMTNEDLWNKIPEEYRPDELPPDAEKARAQLIKLYVEHNPLSVTECYTQVVTAGQRVAAENQKEQFEYVRQMMDAFDGSKAKITIQTGSNTEVETEVGYQARMSSWGVNWFRQVGALNPLSDNSVTKNQNARFVNQMTDDVISNLDKVAQNLGDYDKAGALHTLLKGPDVSKLNQQITEKENALKEVKGAYREALFSYFEEYQKGEGKWDQAKLDQLKNQVDGYEKSIKKQESAIYELHNQIDALRKAYYTEHKGQINKALQELKEQISPVIQNKETDPETKSRLQHFYNSCAYLMQAQELYYENTWHHGKNNFKLQTLMASLSCELDYANTKGCKSNNDRGQRLAQKIVGNALWTAMSEDGLFTGEFLDHRRTHGKEVSKVEQLDRELTTIQALHHTANTGVSGGKFEIQDKANFADNGLFGKIANFAKVKEMGPENAFTKNMGTKIKAGLGLGLLAAGGLVALTLLFPPAGLAVAALGIGVAAGAAIVAGVTFAATYLFGTAIDAINNKIEEGKIKSIVREGMKAASENSPQHKTEQKDNLTVNAKLHQQLGVTRESVLERQSTPKQEFEKPKDMTSKVDLTPAMEDDKRSESTPTPVNF
;
A
#
# COMPACT_ATOMS: atom_id res chain seq x y z
N MET A 1 6.88 -21.89 -3.72
CA MET A 1 8.37 -21.71 -3.74
C MET A 1 8.89 -21.48 -2.33
N PRO A 2 10.20 -21.67 -2.04
CA PRO A 2 10.77 -21.36 -0.73
C PRO A 2 10.81 -19.85 -0.46
N ARG A 3 10.76 -19.47 0.82
CA ARG A 3 11.26 -18.16 1.27
C ARG A 3 12.73 -18.29 1.65
N ILE A 4 13.39 -17.16 1.87
CA ILE A 4 14.79 -17.14 2.31
C ILE A 4 14.95 -17.94 3.61
N THR A 5 15.95 -18.81 3.62
CA THR A 5 16.46 -19.52 4.81
C THR A 5 17.95 -19.27 5.04
N GLU A 6 18.59 -18.51 4.14
CA GLU A 6 19.97 -18.06 4.28
C GLU A 6 20.07 -16.89 5.27
N ASN A 7 21.26 -16.65 5.80
CA ASN A 7 21.54 -15.44 6.55
C ASN A 7 21.23 -14.18 5.70
N ILE A 8 20.56 -13.20 6.30
CA ILE A 8 20.08 -12.01 5.60
C ILE A 8 21.21 -11.16 5.02
N GLU A 9 22.34 -11.06 5.72
CA GLU A 9 23.50 -10.30 5.27
C GLU A 9 24.16 -10.95 4.06
N THR A 10 24.30 -12.27 4.08
CA THR A 10 24.79 -13.06 2.93
C THR A 10 23.88 -12.88 1.71
N TYR A 11 22.56 -13.03 1.86
CA TYR A 11 21.64 -12.84 0.74
C TYR A 11 21.65 -11.41 0.18
N VAL A 12 21.68 -10.40 1.05
CA VAL A 12 21.79 -9.00 0.65
C VAL A 12 23.10 -8.74 -0.12
N THR A 13 24.20 -9.35 0.32
CA THR A 13 25.50 -9.25 -0.36
C THR A 13 25.43 -9.80 -1.78
N HIS A 14 24.82 -10.98 -1.96
CA HIS A 14 24.57 -11.57 -3.29
C HIS A 14 23.61 -10.72 -4.14
N LEU A 15 22.57 -10.12 -3.56
CA LEU A 15 21.64 -9.26 -4.29
C LEU A 15 22.30 -7.98 -4.85
N LEU A 16 23.44 -7.57 -4.30
CA LEU A 16 24.18 -6.36 -4.69
C LEU A 16 25.42 -6.65 -5.57
N SER A 17 25.69 -7.92 -5.88
CA SER A 17 26.74 -8.32 -6.82
C SER A 17 26.28 -8.19 -8.28
N ASP A 18 27.11 -8.67 -9.21
CA ASP A 18 26.71 -8.79 -10.61
C ASP A 18 25.66 -9.89 -10.75
N LEU A 19 24.54 -9.57 -11.40
CA LEU A 19 23.39 -10.46 -11.58
C LEU A 19 23.14 -10.74 -13.06
N GLU A 20 22.54 -11.90 -13.38
CA GLU A 20 22.21 -12.28 -14.77
C GLU A 20 21.01 -11.46 -15.30
N PRO A 21 21.14 -10.71 -16.42
CA PRO A 21 20.05 -9.91 -16.96
C PRO A 21 18.86 -10.75 -17.48
N VAL A 22 17.64 -10.23 -17.30
CA VAL A 22 16.40 -10.86 -17.79
C VAL A 22 15.83 -10.09 -18.98
N PRO A 23 15.66 -10.73 -20.15
CA PRO A 23 14.99 -10.13 -21.30
C PRO A 23 13.53 -9.77 -21.03
N SER A 24 13.02 -8.71 -21.66
CA SER A 24 11.66 -8.18 -21.40
C SER A 24 10.54 -9.21 -21.55
N GLN A 25 10.64 -10.14 -22.51
CA GLN A 25 9.63 -11.18 -22.73
C GLN A 25 9.52 -12.20 -21.58
N ASN A 26 10.55 -12.29 -20.72
CA ASN A 26 10.61 -13.21 -19.60
C ASN A 26 10.37 -12.51 -18.25
N GLN A 27 10.13 -11.19 -18.24
CA GLN A 27 9.85 -10.46 -17.00
C GLN A 27 8.48 -10.85 -16.46
N HIS A 28 8.36 -10.99 -15.13
CA HIS A 28 7.09 -11.32 -14.47
C HIS A 28 6.04 -10.22 -14.60
N LEU A 29 6.50 -8.96 -14.72
CA LEU A 29 5.67 -7.75 -14.81
C LEU A 29 6.38 -6.68 -15.65
N ALA A 30 5.62 -5.81 -16.33
CA ALA A 30 6.18 -4.64 -16.99
C ALA A 30 6.42 -3.50 -15.99
N TYR A 31 7.69 -3.11 -15.83
CA TYR A 31 8.12 -2.00 -14.96
C TYR A 31 8.37 -0.67 -15.70
N GLY A 32 8.56 -0.70 -17.02
CA GLY A 32 8.85 0.48 -17.85
C GLY A 32 10.24 1.07 -17.60
N TYR A 33 10.53 2.24 -18.18
CA TYR A 33 11.80 2.97 -18.02
C TYR A 33 13.04 2.12 -18.38
N PRO A 34 13.17 1.69 -19.65
CA PRO A 34 14.28 0.85 -20.08
C PRO A 34 15.63 1.55 -19.84
N GLY A 35 16.57 0.81 -19.25
CA GLY A 35 17.89 1.33 -18.85
C GLY A 35 17.93 1.90 -17.42
N GLU A 36 16.79 2.26 -16.83
CA GLU A 36 16.70 2.68 -15.43
C GLU A 36 16.22 1.54 -14.52
N ARG A 37 15.07 0.93 -14.83
CA ARG A 37 14.50 -0.19 -14.07
C ARG A 37 14.94 -1.51 -14.68
N GLN A 38 16.15 -1.91 -14.37
CA GLN A 38 16.77 -3.12 -14.92
C GLN A 38 16.29 -4.36 -14.16
N VAL A 39 16.03 -5.45 -14.89
CA VAL A 39 15.53 -6.70 -14.30
C VAL A 39 16.57 -7.80 -14.47
N PHE A 40 16.81 -8.52 -13.38
CA PHE A 40 17.81 -9.59 -13.28
C PHE A 40 17.17 -10.84 -12.66
N LYS A 41 17.84 -11.98 -12.78
CA LYS A 41 17.51 -13.18 -12.01
C LYS A 41 17.94 -12.99 -10.56
N ASP A 42 17.20 -13.58 -9.64
CA ASP A 42 17.62 -13.70 -8.24
C ASP A 42 18.87 -14.61 -8.16
N PRO A 43 19.90 -14.25 -7.36
CA PRO A 43 21.16 -14.99 -7.29
C PRO A 43 21.04 -16.33 -6.55
N MET A 44 19.96 -16.57 -5.80
CA MET A 44 19.80 -17.78 -4.97
C MET A 44 18.49 -18.53 -5.24
N LEU A 45 17.38 -17.82 -5.47
CA LEU A 45 16.05 -18.41 -5.64
C LEU A 45 15.68 -18.54 -7.12
N ASP A 46 15.73 -19.76 -7.65
CA ASP A 46 15.38 -20.02 -9.06
C ASP A 46 13.95 -19.53 -9.37
N GLY A 47 13.76 -19.01 -10.58
CA GLY A 47 12.51 -18.42 -11.05
C GLY A 47 12.09 -17.09 -10.40
N LYS A 48 12.80 -16.59 -9.37
CA LYS A 48 12.60 -15.24 -8.82
C LYS A 48 13.44 -14.20 -9.59
N GLN A 49 12.98 -12.95 -9.58
CA GLN A 49 13.63 -11.84 -10.28
C GLN A 49 13.89 -10.68 -9.32
N VAL A 50 14.80 -9.80 -9.73
CA VAL A 50 15.24 -8.61 -9.00
C VAL A 50 15.16 -7.41 -9.92
N VAL A 51 14.55 -6.32 -9.44
CA VAL A 51 14.53 -5.03 -10.14
C VAL A 51 15.49 -4.08 -9.44
N VAL A 52 16.48 -3.58 -10.17
CA VAL A 52 17.50 -2.66 -9.65
C VAL A 52 17.40 -1.31 -10.36
N VAL A 53 17.45 -0.23 -9.57
CA VAL A 53 17.59 1.15 -10.05
C VAL A 53 18.85 1.75 -9.42
N ASN A 54 19.67 2.40 -10.24
CA ASN A 54 20.82 3.18 -9.80
C ASN A 54 20.52 4.67 -10.02
N SER A 55 20.65 5.51 -8.99
CA SER A 55 20.40 6.94 -9.17
C SER A 55 21.35 7.57 -10.18
N GLN A 56 20.78 8.33 -11.11
CA GLN A 56 21.52 9.17 -12.06
C GLN A 56 21.09 10.63 -11.88
N TYR A 57 22.00 11.55 -12.18
CA TYR A 57 21.82 12.98 -11.93
C TYR A 57 22.08 13.81 -13.18
N ASP A 58 21.39 14.94 -13.28
CA ASP A 58 21.71 15.95 -14.29
C ASP A 58 22.97 16.76 -13.90
N LYS A 59 23.36 17.70 -14.76
CA LYS A 59 24.49 18.62 -14.53
C LYS A 59 24.35 19.51 -13.29
N HIS A 60 23.17 19.56 -12.66
CA HIS A 60 22.89 20.33 -11.45
C HIS A 60 22.81 19.44 -10.21
N GLY A 61 23.14 18.14 -10.33
CA GLY A 61 23.02 17.19 -9.22
C GLY A 61 21.57 16.87 -8.85
N ARG A 62 20.60 17.14 -9.74
CA ARG A 62 19.19 16.77 -9.53
C ARG A 62 18.93 15.37 -10.09
N PRO A 63 18.19 14.50 -9.39
CA PRO A 63 17.91 13.16 -9.91
C PRO A 63 17.13 13.20 -11.23
N VAL A 64 17.60 12.44 -12.23
CA VAL A 64 16.86 12.17 -13.47
C VAL A 64 16.12 10.84 -13.43
N THR A 65 16.59 9.92 -12.57
CA THR A 65 15.90 8.67 -12.22
C THR A 65 14.79 8.92 -11.21
N GLY A 66 13.85 7.99 -11.12
CA GLY A 66 12.71 8.09 -10.21
C GLY A 66 11.77 9.26 -10.54
N GLN A 67 11.82 9.79 -11.78
CA GLN A 67 10.92 10.84 -12.24
C GLN A 67 9.71 10.23 -12.98
N PRO A 68 8.48 10.72 -12.74
CA PRO A 68 7.31 10.24 -13.47
C PRO A 68 7.38 10.59 -14.96
N ASP A 69 7.13 9.61 -15.83
CA ASP A 69 6.95 9.77 -17.27
C ASP A 69 5.61 9.15 -17.70
N VAL A 70 4.68 9.97 -18.19
CA VAL A 70 3.31 9.49 -18.54
C VAL A 70 3.30 8.45 -19.65
N ILE A 71 4.29 8.46 -20.56
CA ILE A 71 4.38 7.48 -21.65
C ILE A 71 4.78 6.12 -21.07
N GLN A 72 5.78 6.09 -20.19
CA GLN A 72 6.22 4.85 -19.54
C GLN A 72 5.11 4.26 -18.66
N GLU A 73 4.42 5.09 -17.89
CA GLU A 73 3.32 4.62 -17.04
C GLU A 73 2.10 4.15 -17.85
N ALA A 74 1.83 4.76 -19.02
CA ALA A 74 0.82 4.25 -19.94
C ALA A 74 1.20 2.88 -20.52
N ASN A 75 2.48 2.68 -20.89
CA ASN A 75 2.97 1.39 -21.36
C ASN A 75 2.81 0.32 -20.27
N ASN A 76 3.22 0.63 -19.03
CA ASN A 76 3.05 -0.26 -17.88
C ASN A 76 1.58 -0.63 -17.68
N TYR A 77 0.68 0.36 -17.70
CA TYR A 77 -0.75 0.12 -17.56
C TYR A 77 -1.29 -0.82 -18.63
N ILE A 78 -0.95 -0.55 -19.90
CA ILE A 78 -1.39 -1.34 -21.06
C ILE A 78 -0.90 -2.78 -20.91
N ASP A 79 0.40 -3.00 -20.72
CA ASP A 79 0.98 -4.34 -20.68
C ASP A 79 0.47 -5.17 -19.50
N ASN A 80 0.38 -4.55 -18.33
CA ASN A 80 -0.05 -5.22 -17.11
C ASN A 80 -1.57 -5.53 -17.13
N LEU A 81 -2.38 -4.73 -17.83
CA LEU A 81 -3.79 -5.03 -18.06
C LEU A 81 -3.99 -6.12 -19.13
N VAL A 82 -3.17 -6.11 -20.19
CA VAL A 82 -3.17 -7.16 -21.24
C VAL A 82 -2.86 -8.52 -20.63
N ALA A 83 -1.85 -8.62 -19.75
CA ALA A 83 -1.52 -9.86 -19.04
C ALA A 83 -2.71 -10.39 -18.22
N ALA A 84 -3.41 -9.51 -17.49
CA ALA A 84 -4.61 -9.88 -16.73
C ALA A 84 -5.76 -10.36 -17.63
N ALA A 85 -5.96 -9.70 -18.78
CA ALA A 85 -6.99 -10.08 -19.75
C ALA A 85 -6.70 -11.45 -20.39
N LYS A 86 -5.44 -11.69 -20.80
CA LYS A 86 -4.99 -12.98 -21.34
C LYS A 86 -5.20 -14.10 -20.34
N SER A 87 -4.78 -13.90 -19.09
CA SER A 87 -4.97 -14.87 -18.00
C SER A 87 -6.45 -15.22 -17.77
N LEU A 88 -7.35 -14.22 -17.79
CA LEU A 88 -8.80 -14.47 -17.68
C LEU A 88 -9.37 -15.24 -18.87
N ILE A 89 -8.97 -14.89 -20.09
CA ILE A 89 -9.43 -15.57 -21.31
C ILE A 89 -8.98 -17.03 -21.30
N ASP A 90 -7.73 -17.32 -20.91
CA ASP A 90 -7.19 -18.67 -20.94
C ASP A 90 -7.93 -19.61 -19.97
N LYS A 91 -8.33 -19.11 -18.79
CA LYS A 91 -9.06 -19.89 -17.78
C LYS A 91 -10.59 -19.85 -17.90
N ASP A 92 -11.14 -19.02 -18.80
CA ASP A 92 -12.58 -19.00 -19.01
C ASP A 92 -13.09 -20.21 -19.81
N LYS A 93 -14.40 -20.42 -19.75
CA LYS A 93 -15.11 -21.50 -20.46
C LYS A 93 -15.53 -21.10 -21.88
N LYS A 94 -15.21 -19.90 -22.35
CA LYS A 94 -15.67 -19.38 -23.65
C LYS A 94 -14.67 -19.76 -24.75
N GLY A 95 -15.15 -19.88 -26.00
CA GLY A 95 -14.33 -20.15 -27.18
C GLY A 95 -13.49 -18.95 -27.65
N GLU A 96 -12.92 -19.05 -28.86
CA GLU A 96 -12.22 -17.96 -29.56
C GLU A 96 -11.07 -17.31 -28.76
N LYS A 97 -10.35 -18.10 -27.95
CA LYS A 97 -9.31 -17.58 -27.04
C LYS A 97 -8.21 -16.84 -27.80
N ASP A 98 -7.68 -17.43 -28.87
CA ASP A 98 -6.58 -16.82 -29.64
C ASP A 98 -7.02 -15.58 -30.41
N LEU A 99 -8.23 -15.58 -30.98
CA LEU A 99 -8.79 -14.39 -31.64
C LEU A 99 -8.91 -13.22 -30.65
N ARG A 100 -9.47 -13.48 -29.45
CA ARG A 100 -9.61 -12.46 -28.41
C ARG A 100 -8.25 -11.94 -27.91
N LYS A 101 -7.27 -12.82 -27.70
CA LYS A 101 -5.91 -12.43 -27.29
C LYS A 101 -5.20 -11.59 -28.35
N ASN A 102 -5.27 -12.00 -29.62
CA ASN A 102 -4.67 -11.27 -30.74
C ASN A 102 -5.33 -9.90 -30.94
N ALA A 103 -6.65 -9.80 -30.79
CA ALA A 103 -7.36 -8.52 -30.87
C ALA A 103 -6.92 -7.54 -29.75
N ILE A 104 -6.70 -8.05 -28.55
CA ILE A 104 -6.16 -7.26 -27.43
C ILE A 104 -4.74 -6.78 -27.71
N ASP A 105 -3.89 -7.62 -28.31
CA ASP A 105 -2.52 -7.24 -28.68
C ASP A 105 -2.49 -6.14 -29.75
N GLU A 106 -3.36 -6.22 -30.77
CA GLU A 106 -3.46 -5.19 -31.81
C GLU A 106 -4.00 -3.86 -31.25
N MET A 107 -4.99 -3.91 -30.36
CA MET A 107 -5.44 -2.71 -29.63
C MET A 107 -4.28 -2.11 -28.81
N ALA A 108 -3.54 -2.92 -28.05
CA ALA A 108 -2.43 -2.45 -27.24
C ALA A 108 -1.35 -1.75 -28.09
N LYS A 109 -0.95 -2.35 -29.22
CA LYS A 109 0.01 -1.74 -30.17
C LYS A 109 -0.47 -0.39 -30.67
N THR A 110 -1.75 -0.30 -31.05
CA THR A 110 -2.35 0.92 -31.60
C THR A 110 -2.41 2.04 -30.57
N PHE A 111 -2.83 1.74 -29.33
CA PHE A 111 -2.87 2.72 -28.25
C PHE A 111 -1.47 3.21 -27.84
N LYS A 112 -0.48 2.31 -27.74
CA LYS A 112 0.91 2.70 -27.49
C LYS A 112 1.45 3.65 -28.56
N LYS A 113 1.22 3.31 -29.83
CA LYS A 113 1.61 4.15 -30.97
C LYS A 113 0.93 5.52 -30.92
N SER A 114 -0.39 5.56 -30.73
CA SER A 114 -1.15 6.81 -30.64
C SER A 114 -0.66 7.72 -29.51
N ILE A 115 -0.37 7.15 -28.33
CA ILE A 115 0.20 7.91 -27.20
C ILE A 115 1.57 8.48 -27.57
N SER A 116 2.44 7.67 -28.18
CA SER A 116 3.78 8.14 -28.60
C SER A 116 3.75 9.23 -29.68
N GLU A 117 2.77 9.21 -30.57
CA GLU A 117 2.62 10.21 -31.64
C GLU A 117 1.98 11.51 -31.14
N THR A 118 1.15 11.43 -30.09
CA THR A 118 0.37 12.58 -29.58
C THR A 118 1.06 13.31 -28.44
N ILE A 119 1.89 12.60 -27.66
CA ILE A 119 2.51 13.13 -26.44
C ILE A 119 3.98 13.49 -26.71
N PRO A 120 4.35 14.78 -26.69
CA PRO A 120 5.75 15.19 -26.82
C PRO A 120 6.59 14.67 -25.65
N SER A 121 7.70 14.00 -25.95
CA SER A 121 8.53 13.31 -24.94
C SER A 121 9.15 14.24 -23.90
N ASP A 122 9.43 15.49 -24.26
CA ASP A 122 9.96 16.53 -23.36
C ASP A 122 8.91 16.99 -22.33
N LYS A 123 7.64 16.94 -22.70
CA LYS A 123 6.49 17.29 -21.84
C LYS A 123 5.89 16.10 -21.11
N ALA A 124 6.34 14.89 -21.43
CA ALA A 124 5.87 13.65 -20.79
C ALA A 124 6.41 13.46 -19.37
N LYS A 125 7.47 14.18 -19.00
CA LYS A 125 8.20 14.00 -17.74
C LYS A 125 7.86 15.07 -16.72
N ALA A 126 7.64 14.64 -15.48
CA ALA A 126 7.51 15.51 -14.32
C ALA A 126 8.86 15.76 -13.65
N ASP A 127 8.94 16.85 -12.90
CA ASP A 127 10.00 17.11 -11.94
C ASP A 127 9.40 17.15 -10.53
N LEU A 128 9.68 16.12 -9.75
CA LEU A 128 9.18 15.95 -8.38
C LEU A 128 9.70 17.01 -7.42
N PHE A 129 10.86 17.59 -7.69
CA PHE A 129 11.57 18.50 -6.79
C PHE A 129 11.36 19.96 -7.16
N SER A 130 10.50 20.22 -8.14
CA SER A 130 10.00 21.55 -8.50
C SER A 130 8.54 21.72 -8.10
N SER A 131 8.04 22.95 -8.11
CA SER A 131 6.63 23.23 -7.86
C SER A 131 5.73 22.54 -8.90
N LYS A 132 4.60 21.95 -8.46
CA LYS A 132 3.54 21.44 -9.36
C LYS A 132 2.94 22.52 -10.28
N LYS A 133 3.17 23.79 -9.94
CA LYS A 133 2.67 24.94 -10.69
C LYS A 133 3.70 25.52 -11.66
N SER A 134 4.91 24.95 -11.77
CA SER A 134 5.86 25.33 -12.81
C SER A 134 5.29 25.06 -14.20
N SER A 135 5.78 25.75 -15.23
CA SER A 135 5.36 25.52 -16.61
C SER A 135 5.55 24.06 -17.02
N ALA A 136 6.74 23.49 -16.78
CA ALA A 136 7.04 22.10 -17.12
C ALA A 136 6.08 21.09 -16.43
N ASN A 137 5.79 21.27 -15.14
CA ASN A 137 4.86 20.37 -14.45
C ASN A 137 3.39 20.60 -14.85
N LYS A 138 3.01 21.80 -15.30
CA LYS A 138 1.69 22.01 -15.90
C LYS A 138 1.57 21.29 -17.24
N ASP A 139 2.60 21.41 -18.09
CA ASP A 139 2.68 20.70 -19.37
C ASP A 139 2.58 19.17 -19.15
N PHE A 140 3.28 18.64 -18.14
CA PHE A 140 3.15 17.24 -17.70
C PHE A 140 1.72 16.88 -17.28
N LEU A 141 1.07 17.70 -16.44
CA LEU A 141 -0.30 17.45 -15.99
C LEU A 141 -1.31 17.49 -17.14
N GLU A 142 -1.10 18.33 -18.15
CA GLU A 142 -1.91 18.37 -19.36
C GLU A 142 -1.74 17.09 -20.20
N GLN A 143 -0.50 16.60 -20.36
CA GLN A 143 -0.27 15.34 -21.05
C GLN A 143 -0.86 14.16 -20.27
N LEU A 144 -0.72 14.15 -18.94
CA LEU A 144 -1.28 13.13 -18.06
C LEU A 144 -2.80 13.01 -18.23
N ALA A 145 -3.51 14.13 -18.28
CA ALA A 145 -4.97 14.13 -18.47
C ALA A 145 -5.39 13.57 -19.84
N LYS A 146 -4.64 13.86 -20.91
CA LYS A 146 -4.89 13.27 -22.23
C LYS A 146 -4.69 11.76 -22.21
N VAL A 147 -3.59 11.30 -21.63
CA VAL A 147 -3.25 9.88 -21.50
C VAL A 147 -4.30 9.14 -20.66
N GLU A 148 -4.77 9.74 -19.56
CA GLU A 148 -5.83 9.16 -18.72
C GLU A 148 -7.10 8.87 -19.52
N GLY A 149 -7.52 9.79 -20.39
CA GLY A 149 -8.65 9.58 -21.30
C GLY A 149 -8.42 8.46 -22.32
N SER A 150 -7.21 8.33 -22.86
CA SER A 150 -6.86 7.21 -23.74
C SER A 150 -6.89 5.86 -23.00
N LEU A 151 -6.38 5.81 -21.77
CA LEU A 151 -6.38 4.59 -20.96
C LEU A 151 -7.79 4.17 -20.54
N GLN A 152 -8.70 5.12 -20.27
CA GLN A 152 -10.13 4.83 -20.07
C GLN A 152 -10.73 4.09 -21.27
N GLN A 153 -10.53 4.61 -22.48
CA GLN A 153 -11.04 4.00 -23.71
C GLN A 153 -10.42 2.62 -23.96
N PHE A 154 -9.10 2.49 -23.79
CA PHE A 154 -8.40 1.22 -23.92
C PHE A 154 -8.99 0.15 -22.99
N THR A 155 -9.18 0.49 -21.72
CA THR A 155 -9.68 -0.45 -20.70
C THR A 155 -11.11 -0.90 -20.99
N GLN A 156 -11.98 0.02 -21.42
CA GLN A 156 -13.34 -0.32 -21.84
C GLN A 156 -13.34 -1.26 -23.06
N ALA A 157 -12.47 -1.01 -24.04
CA ALA A 157 -12.32 -1.87 -25.22
C ALA A 157 -11.80 -3.27 -24.85
N VAL A 158 -10.79 -3.37 -23.97
CA VAL A 158 -10.27 -4.65 -23.46
C VAL A 158 -11.36 -5.43 -22.70
N ALA A 159 -12.17 -4.78 -21.86
CA ALA A 159 -13.28 -5.43 -21.17
C ALA A 159 -14.29 -6.03 -22.15
N LYS A 160 -14.61 -5.28 -23.21
CA LYS A 160 -15.55 -5.73 -24.26
C LYS A 160 -14.98 -6.89 -25.08
N ALA A 161 -13.72 -6.80 -25.52
CA ALA A 161 -13.06 -7.83 -26.32
C ALA A 161 -12.78 -9.12 -25.54
N SER A 162 -12.37 -9.00 -24.27
CA SER A 162 -12.13 -10.15 -23.39
C SER A 162 -13.43 -10.81 -22.93
N GLY A 163 -14.56 -10.10 -22.94
CA GLY A 163 -15.84 -10.57 -22.42
C GLY A 163 -15.90 -10.64 -20.89
N HIS A 164 -15.07 -9.85 -20.20
CA HIS A 164 -14.96 -9.77 -18.74
C HIS A 164 -15.22 -8.35 -18.22
N LYS A 165 -15.81 -8.23 -17.03
CA LYS A 165 -16.05 -6.93 -16.37
C LYS A 165 -14.73 -6.33 -15.86
N LEU A 166 -14.65 -5.00 -15.78
CA LEU A 166 -13.47 -4.28 -15.26
C LEU A 166 -13.04 -4.75 -13.86
N LYS A 167 -13.99 -5.02 -12.96
CA LYS A 167 -13.70 -5.56 -11.62
C LYS A 167 -13.00 -6.92 -11.67
N ALA A 168 -13.32 -7.76 -12.66
CA ALA A 168 -12.67 -9.05 -12.83
C ALA A 168 -11.24 -8.90 -13.36
N LEU A 169 -11.02 -8.01 -14.33
CA LEU A 169 -9.68 -7.68 -14.84
C LEU A 169 -8.77 -7.16 -13.73
N ASP A 170 -9.29 -6.27 -12.88
CA ASP A 170 -8.55 -5.75 -11.74
C ASP A 170 -8.21 -6.83 -10.70
N LYS A 171 -9.22 -7.62 -10.29
CA LYS A 171 -9.02 -8.75 -9.38
C LYS A 171 -7.96 -9.71 -9.93
N GLU A 172 -7.98 -9.96 -11.25
CA GLU A 172 -7.00 -10.83 -11.86
C GLU A 172 -5.61 -10.22 -11.93
N GLY A 173 -5.49 -8.93 -12.26
CA GLY A 173 -4.21 -8.24 -12.19
C GLY A 173 -3.59 -8.36 -10.80
N HIS A 174 -4.39 -8.19 -9.76
CA HIS A 174 -3.96 -8.39 -8.37
C HIS A 174 -3.61 -9.84 -8.04
N ASN A 175 -4.28 -10.82 -8.65
CA ASN A 175 -3.96 -12.23 -8.51
C ASN A 175 -2.61 -12.55 -9.16
N ILE A 176 -2.42 -12.28 -10.45
CA ILE A 176 -1.19 -12.68 -11.16
C ILE A 176 0.06 -12.00 -10.57
N ARG A 177 -0.04 -10.72 -10.19
CA ARG A 177 1.04 -9.99 -9.49
C ARG A 177 1.36 -10.53 -8.10
N SER A 178 0.43 -11.25 -7.47
CA SER A 178 0.60 -11.82 -6.12
C SER A 178 1.27 -13.19 -6.06
N HIS A 179 1.72 -13.74 -7.20
CA HIS A 179 2.34 -15.07 -7.22
C HIS A 179 3.87 -15.01 -7.20
N ASN A 180 4.47 -14.15 -8.03
CA ASN A 180 5.92 -13.98 -8.13
C ASN A 180 6.26 -12.51 -8.02
N ARG A 181 6.22 -11.96 -6.80
CA ARG A 181 6.69 -10.60 -6.59
C ARG A 181 8.21 -10.59 -6.59
N ASP A 182 8.78 -9.58 -7.24
CA ASP A 182 10.22 -9.40 -7.36
C ASP A 182 10.81 -8.74 -6.11
N THR A 183 12.09 -8.99 -5.87
CA THR A 183 12.89 -8.17 -4.97
C THR A 183 13.15 -6.82 -5.64
N LEU A 184 12.97 -5.72 -4.91
CA LEU A 184 13.12 -4.37 -5.44
C LEU A 184 14.30 -3.68 -4.76
N ILE A 185 15.24 -3.12 -5.52
CA ILE A 185 16.47 -2.51 -5.01
C ILE A 185 16.68 -1.14 -5.63
N HIS A 186 17.07 -0.18 -4.80
CA HIS A 186 17.55 1.14 -5.21
C HIS A 186 18.93 1.40 -4.62
N ARG A 187 19.93 1.68 -5.46
CA ARG A 187 21.32 2.00 -5.09
C ARG A 187 21.62 3.47 -5.41
N PHE A 188 22.28 4.15 -4.49
CA PHE A 188 22.64 5.56 -4.66
C PHE A 188 23.75 5.96 -3.69
N LYS A 189 24.48 7.03 -4.00
CA LYS A 189 25.44 7.63 -3.06
C LYS A 189 24.73 8.67 -2.21
N ALA A 190 24.52 8.36 -0.93
CA ALA A 190 23.95 9.35 -0.01
C ALA A 190 24.96 10.49 0.23
N PRO A 191 24.49 11.68 0.67
CA PRO A 191 25.38 12.77 1.03
C PRO A 191 26.41 12.32 2.07
N ASN A 192 27.69 12.66 1.84
CA ASN A 192 28.84 12.22 2.64
C ASN A 192 29.20 10.72 2.52
N SER A 193 28.70 9.99 1.53
CA SER A 193 29.20 8.63 1.24
C SER A 193 30.72 8.66 1.06
N LYS A 194 31.42 7.70 1.67
CA LYS A 194 32.88 7.57 1.52
C LYS A 194 33.22 7.14 0.10
N GLU A 195 34.49 7.34 -0.27
CA GLU A 195 34.98 6.93 -1.59
C GLU A 195 34.84 5.42 -1.78
N GLY A 196 34.29 5.01 -2.94
CA GLY A 196 34.04 3.60 -3.27
C GLY A 196 32.83 2.97 -2.57
N GLU A 197 32.16 3.67 -1.66
CA GLU A 197 30.95 3.18 -0.99
C GLU A 197 29.66 3.75 -1.63
N GLU A 198 28.56 3.04 -1.43
CA GLU A 198 27.22 3.50 -1.78
C GLU A 198 26.17 2.96 -0.80
N GLN A 199 25.01 3.61 -0.76
CA GLN A 199 23.87 3.18 0.04
C GLN A 199 22.88 2.41 -0.82
N PHE A 200 22.08 1.59 -0.17
CA PHE A 200 20.99 0.87 -0.81
C PHE A 200 19.74 0.81 0.06
N ILE A 201 18.59 0.66 -0.59
CA ILE A 201 17.31 0.33 0.03
C ILE A 201 16.69 -0.81 -0.78
N MET A 202 16.22 -1.85 -0.11
CA MET A 202 15.55 -2.97 -0.78
C MET A 202 14.32 -3.50 -0.05
N TYR A 203 13.35 -3.95 -0.85
CA TYR A 203 12.09 -4.55 -0.41
C TYR A 203 12.05 -6.00 -0.89
N ILE A 204 12.25 -6.95 0.03
CA ILE A 204 12.24 -8.39 -0.25
C ILE A 204 10.86 -8.96 0.12
N PRO A 205 10.14 -9.64 -0.80
CA PRO A 205 8.86 -10.28 -0.51
C PRO A 205 9.00 -11.44 0.49
N CYS A 206 8.13 -11.51 1.50
CA CYS A 206 8.32 -12.42 2.65
C CYS A 206 7.11 -13.25 3.09
N GLY A 207 5.93 -13.12 2.47
CA GLY A 207 4.72 -13.83 2.90
C GLY A 207 4.78 -15.34 2.67
N ARG A 208 4.56 -16.15 3.70
CA ARG A 208 4.46 -17.62 3.60
C ARG A 208 3.28 -18.08 4.44
N TYR A 209 2.36 -18.83 3.85
CA TYR A 209 1.15 -19.26 4.56
C TYR A 209 1.49 -20.17 5.75
N THR A 210 0.70 -20.09 6.82
CA THR A 210 0.72 -21.07 7.93
C THR A 210 0.05 -22.37 7.51
N LYS A 211 0.21 -23.45 8.30
CA LYS A 211 -0.43 -24.74 7.98
C LYS A 211 -1.95 -24.62 8.04
N ARG A 212 -2.46 -23.88 9.03
CA ARG A 212 -3.88 -23.54 9.16
C ARG A 212 -4.40 -22.84 7.91
N GLN A 213 -3.70 -21.80 7.42
CA GLN A 213 -4.10 -21.10 6.20
C GLN A 213 -4.10 -22.05 4.98
N GLN A 214 -3.07 -22.89 4.85
CA GLN A 214 -2.95 -23.86 3.77
C GLN A 214 -4.16 -24.82 3.71
N ARG A 215 -4.54 -25.42 4.85
CA ARG A 215 -5.71 -26.29 4.95
C ARG A 215 -7.02 -25.57 4.70
N LEU A 216 -7.21 -24.38 5.27
CA LEU A 216 -8.43 -23.60 5.06
C LEU A 216 -8.60 -23.21 3.58
N MET A 217 -7.51 -23.02 2.83
CA MET A 217 -7.58 -22.81 1.37
C MET A 217 -7.84 -24.10 0.57
N GLY A 218 -8.00 -25.25 1.21
CA GLY A 218 -8.19 -26.56 0.56
C GLY A 218 -6.94 -27.07 -0.15
N LYS A 219 -5.75 -26.65 0.30
CA LYS A 219 -4.45 -27.10 -0.22
C LYS A 219 -3.81 -28.10 0.74
N ASP A 220 -2.80 -28.84 0.26
CA ASP A 220 -2.09 -29.84 1.05
C ASP A 220 -1.21 -29.20 2.14
N GLU A 221 -1.36 -29.64 3.40
CA GLU A 221 -0.56 -29.20 4.56
C GLU A 221 0.87 -29.74 4.53
N SER A 222 1.15 -30.81 3.77
CA SER A 222 2.50 -31.40 3.66
C SER A 222 3.48 -30.55 2.85
N GLU A 223 2.95 -29.58 2.09
CA GLU A 223 3.73 -28.67 1.25
C GLU A 223 4.55 -27.70 2.12
N VAL A 224 5.87 -27.72 1.98
CA VAL A 224 6.78 -26.77 2.65
C VAL A 224 6.72 -25.40 1.96
N ASN A 225 6.65 -25.40 0.63
CA ASN A 225 6.84 -24.23 -0.21
C ASN A 225 5.56 -23.42 -0.44
N ARG A 226 5.08 -22.79 0.63
CA ARG A 226 3.77 -22.11 0.74
C ARG A 226 3.84 -20.59 0.49
N ASP A 227 4.53 -20.14 -0.55
CA ASP A 227 4.69 -18.70 -0.81
C ASP A 227 3.38 -18.01 -1.24
N HIS A 228 3.27 -16.73 -0.87
CA HIS A 228 2.32 -15.81 -1.45
C HIS A 228 2.79 -14.36 -1.33
N ASP A 229 2.40 -13.56 -2.32
CA ASP A 229 2.66 -12.12 -2.35
C ASP A 229 1.35 -11.34 -2.48
N THR A 230 0.31 -11.75 -1.75
CA THR A 230 -1.04 -11.15 -1.75
C THR A 230 -0.92 -9.63 -1.86
N THR A 231 -1.38 -9.08 -2.99
CA THR A 231 -1.17 -7.65 -3.26
C THR A 231 -2.08 -6.79 -2.40
N SER A 232 -1.77 -5.49 -2.37
CA SER A 232 -2.50 -4.45 -1.65
C SER A 232 -4.05 -4.48 -1.70
N HIS A 233 -4.67 -5.02 -2.75
CA HIS A 233 -6.13 -5.04 -2.94
C HIS A 233 -6.74 -6.44 -3.13
N LYS A 234 -5.96 -7.52 -2.94
CA LYS A 234 -6.48 -8.90 -2.96
C LYS A 234 -7.14 -9.23 -1.61
N ARG A 235 -8.26 -8.56 -1.34
CA ARG A 235 -8.93 -8.46 -0.01
C ARG A 235 -10.44 -8.68 -0.08
N SER A 236 -10.90 -9.49 -1.03
CA SER A 236 -12.29 -9.87 -1.23
C SER A 236 -12.53 -11.34 -0.88
N ASP A 237 -13.77 -11.70 -0.57
CA ASP A 237 -14.25 -13.09 -0.44
C ASP A 237 -13.51 -13.89 0.65
N LEU A 238 -13.24 -13.26 1.79
CA LEU A 238 -12.57 -13.82 2.96
C LEU A 238 -11.19 -14.45 2.66
N VAL A 239 -10.48 -13.92 1.66
CA VAL A 239 -9.13 -14.36 1.31
C VAL A 239 -8.18 -14.28 2.52
N LEU A 240 -7.48 -15.39 2.78
CA LEU A 240 -6.42 -15.52 3.77
C LEU A 240 -5.06 -15.03 3.22
N GLY A 241 -4.14 -14.73 4.12
CA GLY A 241 -2.78 -14.27 3.80
C GLY A 241 -2.59 -12.78 4.06
N ASN A 242 -1.45 -12.35 4.62
CA ASN A 242 -1.09 -10.95 4.73
C ASN A 242 -0.80 -10.33 3.35
N SER A 243 -0.99 -9.01 3.24
CA SER A 243 -0.90 -8.29 1.96
C SER A 243 0.14 -7.19 1.98
N SER A 244 0.80 -7.00 0.83
CA SER A 244 1.78 -5.93 0.63
C SER A 244 2.84 -5.86 1.75
N MET A 245 3.22 -7.05 2.25
CA MET A 245 4.26 -7.22 3.24
C MET A 245 5.60 -7.43 2.52
N ALA A 246 6.64 -6.78 3.00
CA ALA A 246 8.01 -6.99 2.57
C ALA A 246 8.97 -6.75 3.72
N ARG A 247 10.09 -7.46 3.72
CA ARG A 247 11.25 -7.14 4.52
C ARG A 247 11.93 -5.92 3.91
N MET A 248 12.13 -4.88 4.71
CA MET A 248 12.76 -3.63 4.29
C MET A 248 14.15 -3.56 4.89
N ILE A 249 15.17 -3.59 4.03
CA ILE A 249 16.58 -3.51 4.41
C ILE A 249 17.17 -2.23 3.82
N ALA A 250 17.97 -1.52 4.61
CA ALA A 250 18.79 -0.41 4.13
C ALA A 250 20.18 -0.45 4.76
N GLY A 251 21.20 -0.08 3.98
CA GLY A 251 22.59 -0.25 4.40
C GLY A 251 23.58 0.50 3.51
N THR A 252 24.86 0.28 3.80
CA THR A 252 25.99 0.69 2.96
C THR A 252 26.63 -0.55 2.37
N ARG A 253 26.91 -0.53 1.06
CA ARG A 253 27.81 -1.46 0.41
C ARG A 253 29.21 -0.85 0.40
N HIS A 254 30.17 -1.55 0.97
CA HIS A 254 31.56 -1.13 1.00
C HIS A 254 32.26 -1.35 -0.34
N SER A 255 33.46 -0.80 -0.49
CA SER A 255 34.23 -0.86 -1.75
C SER A 255 34.66 -2.29 -2.11
N ASP A 256 34.88 -3.14 -1.12
CA ASP A 256 35.20 -4.57 -1.28
C ASP A 256 33.96 -5.44 -1.60
N GLY A 257 32.76 -4.86 -1.57
CA GLY A 257 31.51 -5.55 -1.82
C GLY A 257 30.82 -6.13 -0.57
N THR A 258 31.41 -6.00 0.61
CA THR A 258 30.76 -6.33 1.89
C THR A 258 29.65 -5.32 2.21
N VAL A 259 28.80 -5.65 3.18
CA VAL A 259 27.60 -4.88 3.50
C VAL A 259 27.50 -4.62 5.00
N THR A 260 27.23 -3.36 5.37
CA THR A 260 26.70 -3.04 6.71
C THR A 260 25.22 -2.71 6.60
N ILE A 261 24.37 -3.43 7.34
CA ILE A 261 22.92 -3.17 7.40
C ILE A 261 22.62 -2.19 8.53
N HIS A 262 22.09 -1.01 8.19
CA HIS A 262 21.72 0.05 9.14
C HIS A 262 20.25 -0.03 9.58
N HIS A 263 19.42 -0.70 8.79
CA HIS A 263 18.00 -0.82 9.08
C HIS A 263 17.44 -2.14 8.57
N ASP A 264 16.63 -2.78 9.41
CA ASP A 264 16.01 -4.07 9.13
C ASP A 264 14.65 -4.18 9.84
N SER A 265 13.57 -4.02 9.08
CA SER A 265 12.20 -4.12 9.57
C SER A 265 11.23 -4.60 8.48
N PHE A 266 9.91 -4.39 8.66
CA PHE A 266 8.91 -4.70 7.65
C PHE A 266 8.24 -3.45 7.08
N SER A 267 8.04 -3.42 5.76
CA SER A 267 7.05 -2.57 5.11
C SER A 267 5.77 -3.38 4.98
N GLY A 268 4.72 -2.96 5.69
CA GLY A 268 3.49 -3.72 5.84
C GLY A 268 3.45 -4.58 7.11
N PRO A 269 2.47 -5.50 7.21
CA PRO A 269 1.43 -5.72 6.21
C PRO A 269 0.49 -4.50 6.08
N GLY A 270 -0.31 -4.50 5.01
CA GLY A 270 -1.49 -3.63 4.92
C GLY A 270 -2.54 -4.02 5.98
N ALA A 271 -3.82 -3.78 5.69
CA ALA A 271 -4.89 -4.32 6.52
C ALA A 271 -4.77 -5.86 6.62
N ARG A 272 -4.75 -6.39 7.85
CA ARG A 272 -4.72 -7.85 8.10
C ARG A 272 -6.06 -8.53 7.84
N MET A 273 -7.12 -7.73 7.64
CA MET A 273 -8.47 -8.19 7.30
C MET A 273 -8.83 -7.96 5.82
N PRO A 274 -9.76 -8.77 5.27
CA PRO A 274 -10.37 -8.54 3.96
C PRO A 274 -11.38 -7.38 4.02
N TYR A 275 -10.88 -6.15 4.01
CA TYR A 275 -11.70 -4.94 4.21
C TYR A 275 -12.83 -4.74 3.19
N SER A 276 -12.79 -5.39 2.03
CA SER A 276 -13.83 -5.26 1.01
C SER A 276 -15.12 -5.97 1.40
N ASP A 277 -15.06 -6.89 2.37
CA ASP A 277 -16.16 -7.77 2.74
C ASP A 277 -17.11 -7.18 3.78
N PHE A 278 -16.78 -6.02 4.36
CA PHE A 278 -17.63 -5.32 5.33
C PHE A 278 -18.90 -4.71 4.73
N LYS A 279 -18.93 -4.41 3.43
CA LYS A 279 -20.08 -3.75 2.80
C LYS A 279 -21.31 -4.66 2.86
N GLY A 280 -22.32 -4.25 3.64
CA GLY A 280 -23.55 -5.01 3.85
C GLY A 280 -23.36 -6.30 4.67
N ALA A 281 -22.26 -6.41 5.43
CA ALA A 281 -21.99 -7.56 6.28
C ALA A 281 -22.89 -7.57 7.52
N ASP A 282 -23.52 -8.72 7.77
CA ASP A 282 -24.15 -9.03 9.03
C ASP A 282 -23.10 -9.31 10.12
N ASP A 283 -23.55 -9.58 11.34
CA ASP A 283 -22.65 -9.81 12.47
C ASP A 283 -21.90 -11.14 12.37
N TYR A 284 -22.46 -12.16 11.69
CA TYR A 284 -21.75 -13.41 11.41
C TYR A 284 -20.55 -13.17 10.50
N LYS A 285 -20.74 -12.41 9.43
CA LYS A 285 -19.67 -12.07 8.50
C LYS A 285 -18.63 -11.15 9.13
N LYS A 286 -19.02 -10.20 9.99
CA LYS A 286 -18.06 -9.39 10.77
C LYS A 286 -17.21 -10.27 11.68
N LEU A 287 -17.81 -11.28 12.34
CA LEU A 287 -17.07 -12.22 13.17
C LEU A 287 -16.13 -13.10 12.33
N ALA A 288 -16.53 -13.49 11.13
CA ALA A 288 -15.65 -14.20 10.19
C ALA A 288 -14.46 -13.31 9.77
N ILE A 289 -14.68 -12.00 9.56
CA ILE A 289 -13.60 -11.06 9.26
C ILE A 289 -12.65 -10.90 10.46
N LYS A 290 -13.15 -10.87 11.69
CA LYS A 290 -12.30 -10.92 12.91
C LYS A 290 -11.46 -12.19 12.93
N ALA A 291 -12.05 -13.35 12.62
CA ALA A 291 -11.35 -14.63 12.58
C ALA A 291 -10.24 -14.66 11.52
N VAL A 292 -10.50 -14.15 10.31
CA VAL A 292 -9.45 -14.00 9.27
C VAL A 292 -8.30 -13.12 9.76
N THR A 293 -8.60 -12.06 10.51
CA THR A 293 -7.57 -11.20 11.11
C THR A 293 -6.72 -11.97 12.12
N LEU A 294 -7.32 -12.84 12.94
CA LEU A 294 -6.61 -13.71 13.88
C LEU A 294 -5.74 -14.75 13.16
N ILE A 295 -6.27 -15.37 12.10
CA ILE A 295 -5.53 -16.32 11.26
C ILE A 295 -4.32 -15.64 10.63
N ASN A 296 -4.48 -14.42 10.11
CA ASN A 296 -3.37 -13.67 9.52
C ASN A 296 -2.40 -13.12 10.58
N GLN A 297 -2.82 -12.98 11.84
CA GLN A 297 -1.94 -12.64 12.96
C GLN A 297 -0.95 -13.79 13.26
N GLU A 298 -1.41 -15.05 13.20
CA GLU A 298 -0.55 -16.24 13.31
C GLU A 298 0.54 -16.26 12.21
N GLU A 299 0.19 -15.87 10.98
CA GLU A 299 1.15 -15.72 9.87
C GLU A 299 2.18 -14.60 10.12
N VAL A 300 1.77 -13.50 10.75
CA VAL A 300 2.72 -12.45 11.16
C VAL A 300 3.73 -13.05 12.15
N ILE A 301 3.28 -13.76 13.18
CA ILE A 301 4.17 -14.42 14.17
C ILE A 301 5.17 -15.34 13.47
N GLN A 302 4.70 -16.18 12.53
CA GLN A 302 5.57 -17.03 11.72
C GLN A 302 6.63 -16.23 10.94
N THR A 303 6.23 -15.13 10.32
CA THR A 303 7.12 -14.29 9.51
C THR A 303 8.17 -13.57 10.37
N LEU A 304 7.80 -13.13 11.57
CA LEU A 304 8.73 -12.53 12.53
C LEU A 304 9.77 -13.54 13.04
N ALA A 305 9.33 -14.76 13.31
CA ALA A 305 10.22 -15.83 13.76
C ALA A 305 11.20 -16.23 12.66
N GLN A 306 10.77 -16.33 11.39
CA GLN A 306 11.67 -16.54 10.26
C GLN A 306 12.70 -15.41 10.17
N ARG A 307 12.29 -14.14 10.29
CA ARG A 307 13.23 -13.00 10.31
C ARG A 307 14.30 -13.15 11.39
N GLN A 308 13.93 -13.62 12.59
CA GLN A 308 14.88 -13.80 13.69
C GLN A 308 15.93 -14.86 13.34
N ILE A 309 15.51 -15.97 12.73
CA ILE A 309 16.43 -17.01 12.22
C ILE A 309 17.37 -16.46 11.15
N ASP A 310 16.84 -15.72 10.18
CA ASP A 310 17.63 -15.17 9.08
C ASP A 310 18.65 -14.12 9.55
N ARG A 311 18.41 -13.44 10.69
CA ARG A 311 19.33 -12.48 11.31
C ARG A 311 20.51 -13.14 12.04
N MET A 312 20.45 -14.45 12.29
CA MET A 312 21.54 -15.18 12.94
C MET A 312 22.47 -15.78 11.89
N THR A 313 23.77 -15.57 12.08
CA THR A 313 24.82 -16.25 11.33
C THR A 313 24.88 -17.74 11.69
N ASN A 314 25.64 -18.53 10.94
CA ASN A 314 25.84 -19.94 11.30
C ASN A 314 26.56 -20.07 12.66
N GLU A 315 27.47 -19.15 12.98
CA GLU A 315 28.16 -19.10 14.28
C GLU A 315 27.20 -18.75 15.42
N ASP A 316 26.29 -17.79 15.22
CA ASP A 316 25.27 -17.45 16.22
C ASP A 316 24.35 -18.64 16.54
N LEU A 317 23.96 -19.40 15.52
CA LEU A 317 23.16 -20.61 15.69
C LEU A 317 23.96 -21.67 16.47
N TRP A 318 25.20 -21.94 16.06
CA TRP A 318 26.09 -22.89 16.72
C TRP A 318 26.30 -22.58 18.20
N ASN A 319 26.57 -21.32 18.54
CA ASN A 319 26.81 -20.87 19.91
C ASN A 319 25.60 -21.05 20.83
N LYS A 320 24.38 -21.08 20.27
CA LYS A 320 23.13 -21.29 21.02
C LYS A 320 22.67 -22.75 21.06
N ILE A 321 23.35 -23.65 20.37
CA ILE A 321 23.13 -25.10 20.48
C ILE A 321 24.02 -25.61 21.64
N PRO A 322 23.44 -26.25 22.67
CA PRO A 322 24.24 -26.83 23.75
C PRO A 322 25.24 -27.86 23.22
N GLU A 323 26.41 -27.93 23.84
CA GLU A 323 27.56 -28.65 23.30
C GLU A 323 27.25 -30.13 23.05
N GLU A 324 26.46 -30.75 23.92
CA GLU A 324 26.05 -32.15 23.86
C GLU A 324 25.12 -32.49 22.68
N TYR A 325 24.52 -31.49 22.02
CA TYR A 325 23.66 -31.67 20.83
C TYR A 325 24.33 -31.22 19.53
N ARG A 326 25.56 -30.71 19.59
CA ARG A 326 26.30 -30.33 18.40
C ARG A 326 26.73 -31.60 17.65
N PRO A 327 26.49 -31.69 16.33
CA PRO A 327 26.99 -32.82 15.56
C PRO A 327 28.51 -32.78 15.53
N ASP A 328 29.15 -33.94 15.53
CA ASP A 328 30.62 -34.06 15.43
C ASP A 328 31.15 -33.33 14.18
N GLU A 329 30.42 -33.44 13.07
CA GLU A 329 30.71 -32.75 11.82
C GLU A 329 29.41 -32.22 11.17
N LEU A 330 29.47 -31.00 10.63
CA LEU A 330 28.39 -30.45 9.82
C LEU A 330 28.41 -31.04 8.39
N PRO A 331 27.26 -31.15 7.72
CA PRO A 331 27.20 -31.53 6.31
C PRO A 331 28.09 -30.62 5.45
N PRO A 332 28.73 -31.15 4.38
CA PRO A 332 29.62 -30.36 3.52
C PRO A 332 28.88 -29.33 2.65
N ASP A 333 27.57 -29.52 2.44
CA ASP A 333 26.74 -28.59 1.67
C ASP A 333 26.23 -27.45 2.58
N ALA A 334 26.49 -26.20 2.19
CA ALA A 334 26.21 -25.03 3.02
C ALA A 334 24.71 -24.87 3.36
N GLU A 335 23.81 -25.13 2.40
CA GLU A 335 22.36 -25.05 2.62
C GLU A 335 21.93 -26.12 3.63
N LYS A 336 22.40 -27.36 3.47
CA LYS A 336 22.10 -28.47 4.40
C LYS A 336 22.71 -28.25 5.78
N ALA A 337 23.93 -27.72 5.86
CA ALA A 337 24.58 -27.39 7.11
C ALA A 337 23.77 -26.35 7.88
N ARG A 338 23.41 -25.24 7.22
CA ARG A 338 22.56 -24.21 7.82
C ARG A 338 21.18 -24.76 8.20
N ALA A 339 20.56 -25.59 7.38
CA ALA A 339 19.29 -26.23 7.70
C ALA A 339 19.36 -27.09 8.97
N GLN A 340 20.45 -27.85 9.15
CA GLN A 340 20.68 -28.63 10.37
C GLN A 340 20.91 -27.74 11.59
N LEU A 341 21.67 -26.65 11.46
CA LEU A 341 21.88 -25.66 12.53
C LEU A 341 20.56 -25.02 12.96
N ILE A 342 19.72 -24.58 12.03
CA ILE A 342 18.42 -23.99 12.35
C ILE A 342 17.54 -25.01 13.07
N LYS A 343 17.49 -26.25 12.58
CA LYS A 343 16.71 -27.32 13.20
C LYS A 343 17.11 -27.53 14.67
N LEU A 344 18.40 -27.74 14.94
CA LEU A 344 18.91 -27.94 16.30
C LEU A 344 18.69 -26.70 17.18
N TYR A 345 18.90 -25.50 16.64
CA TYR A 345 18.63 -24.26 17.35
C TYR A 345 17.16 -24.20 17.81
N VAL A 346 16.21 -24.45 16.91
CA VAL A 346 14.77 -24.41 17.20
C VAL A 346 14.33 -25.52 18.17
N GLU A 347 14.94 -26.70 18.10
CA GLU A 347 14.64 -27.83 18.99
C GLU A 347 15.07 -27.55 20.45
N HIS A 348 16.16 -26.80 20.64
CA HIS A 348 16.77 -26.60 21.96
C HIS A 348 16.62 -25.18 22.54
N ASN A 349 16.00 -24.24 21.82
CA ASN A 349 15.81 -22.87 22.29
C ASN A 349 14.35 -22.43 22.26
N PRO A 350 13.79 -21.91 23.38
CA PRO A 350 12.49 -21.29 23.36
C PRO A 350 12.54 -20.00 22.53
N LEU A 351 11.71 -19.92 21.49
CA LEU A 351 11.61 -18.74 20.64
C LEU A 351 10.56 -17.77 21.17
N SER A 352 10.88 -16.48 21.09
CA SER A 352 9.92 -15.40 21.34
C SER A 352 10.16 -14.23 20.40
N VAL A 353 9.09 -13.63 19.90
CA VAL A 353 9.14 -12.48 19.01
C VAL A 353 8.28 -11.33 19.54
N THR A 354 8.76 -10.10 19.35
CA THR A 354 8.04 -8.89 19.73
C THR A 354 7.72 -8.06 18.50
N GLU A 355 6.44 -7.79 18.28
CA GLU A 355 5.96 -6.94 17.20
C GLU A 355 5.65 -5.54 17.71
N CYS A 356 6.27 -4.52 17.09
CA CYS A 356 5.84 -3.13 17.24
C CYS A 356 5.11 -2.68 15.98
N TYR A 357 3.77 -2.65 16.02
CA TYR A 357 2.95 -2.19 14.91
C TYR A 357 2.63 -0.70 15.02
N THR A 358 3.28 0.11 14.18
CA THR A 358 3.03 1.55 14.09
C THR A 358 2.00 1.84 12.98
N GLN A 359 0.71 1.75 13.34
CA GLN A 359 -0.38 2.00 12.40
C GLN A 359 -0.54 3.50 12.14
N VAL A 360 -0.73 3.87 10.86
CA VAL A 360 -0.88 5.29 10.44
C VAL A 360 -2.28 5.63 9.91
N VAL A 361 -3.25 4.77 10.23
CA VAL A 361 -4.65 4.95 9.89
C VAL A 361 -5.30 5.92 10.88
N THR A 362 -6.24 6.75 10.40
CA THR A 362 -7.03 7.62 11.27
C THR A 362 -8.30 6.87 11.65
N ALA A 363 -8.24 6.03 12.69
CA ALA A 363 -9.31 5.10 13.04
C ALA A 363 -10.68 5.79 13.28
N GLY A 364 -10.67 7.03 13.77
CA GLY A 364 -11.88 7.80 14.06
C GLY A 364 -12.57 8.45 12.85
N GLN A 365 -12.00 8.37 11.65
CA GLN A 365 -12.53 9.07 10.47
C GLN A 365 -13.97 8.62 10.15
N ARG A 366 -14.92 9.56 10.02
CA ARG A 366 -16.36 9.26 9.82
C ARG A 366 -16.83 9.36 8.37
N VAL A 367 -16.17 10.17 7.53
CA VAL A 367 -16.48 10.31 6.10
C VAL A 367 -15.42 9.60 5.26
N ALA A 368 -15.84 8.86 4.21
CA ALA A 368 -14.94 7.96 3.49
C ALA A 368 -14.13 7.08 4.47
N ALA A 369 -14.82 6.55 5.49
CA ALA A 369 -14.20 5.85 6.61
C ALA A 369 -13.44 4.61 6.16
N GLU A 370 -13.85 3.97 5.06
CA GLU A 370 -13.18 2.79 4.49
C GLU A 370 -12.89 1.68 5.52
N ASN A 371 -13.74 1.55 6.55
CA ASN A 371 -13.58 0.65 7.69
C ASN A 371 -12.23 0.84 8.43
N GLN A 372 -11.75 2.10 8.52
CA GLN A 372 -10.52 2.45 9.23
C GLN A 372 -10.63 2.19 10.75
N LYS A 373 -11.84 2.25 11.31
CA LYS A 373 -12.10 1.90 12.71
C LYS A 373 -11.83 0.41 12.96
N GLU A 374 -12.37 -0.46 12.13
CA GLU A 374 -12.19 -1.91 12.25
C GLU A 374 -10.76 -2.33 11.92
N GLN A 375 -10.09 -1.65 10.99
CA GLN A 375 -8.64 -1.83 10.74
C GLN A 375 -7.79 -1.60 11.99
N PHE A 376 -8.21 -0.71 12.88
CA PHE A 376 -7.57 -0.49 14.17
C PHE A 376 -8.07 -1.52 15.21
N GLU A 377 -9.37 -1.55 15.48
CA GLU A 377 -9.94 -2.34 16.58
C GLU A 377 -9.66 -3.83 16.44
N TYR A 378 -9.82 -4.40 15.24
CA TYR A 378 -9.66 -5.85 15.05
C TYR A 378 -8.18 -6.25 15.08
N VAL A 379 -7.29 -5.47 14.46
CA VAL A 379 -5.84 -5.77 14.52
C VAL A 379 -5.35 -5.66 15.96
N ARG A 380 -5.70 -4.58 16.66
CA ARG A 380 -5.34 -4.37 18.06
C ARG A 380 -5.82 -5.51 18.95
N GLN A 381 -7.08 -5.91 18.79
CA GLN A 381 -7.67 -7.00 19.56
C GLN A 381 -6.98 -8.35 19.28
N MET A 382 -6.62 -8.65 18.02
CA MET A 382 -5.96 -9.91 17.68
C MET A 382 -4.48 -9.94 18.06
N MET A 383 -3.77 -8.81 17.99
CA MET A 383 -2.43 -8.69 18.55
C MET A 383 -2.46 -8.95 20.07
N ASP A 384 -3.37 -8.28 20.80
CA ASP A 384 -3.54 -8.50 22.24
C ASP A 384 -4.00 -9.93 22.58
N ALA A 385 -4.74 -10.61 21.70
CA ALA A 385 -5.19 -11.99 21.92
C ALA A 385 -4.03 -13.00 21.94
N PHE A 386 -2.93 -12.72 21.26
CA PHE A 386 -1.71 -13.53 21.28
C PHE A 386 -0.66 -13.04 22.29
N ASP A 387 -0.71 -11.77 22.72
CA ASP A 387 0.27 -11.16 23.62
C ASP A 387 0.44 -11.94 24.94
N GLY A 388 1.70 -12.23 25.30
CA GLY A 388 2.05 -13.01 26.49
C GLY A 388 1.68 -14.49 26.42
N SER A 389 1.43 -15.01 25.22
CA SER A 389 1.09 -16.42 24.96
C SER A 389 1.95 -17.00 23.83
N LYS A 390 1.67 -18.25 23.45
CA LYS A 390 2.37 -18.96 22.38
C LYS A 390 1.46 -19.21 21.17
N ALA A 391 2.08 -19.31 20.00
CA ALA A 391 1.47 -19.79 18.76
C ALA A 391 2.31 -20.93 18.16
N LYS A 392 1.64 -21.98 17.66
CA LYS A 392 2.30 -23.06 16.93
C LYS A 392 2.57 -22.59 15.49
N ILE A 393 3.85 -22.48 15.11
CA ILE A 393 4.28 -21.99 13.80
C ILE A 393 5.21 -22.99 13.11
N THR A 394 5.53 -22.71 11.85
CA THR A 394 6.52 -23.48 11.08
C THR A 394 7.68 -22.59 10.64
N ILE A 395 8.91 -23.00 10.95
CA ILE A 395 10.15 -22.37 10.48
C ILE A 395 10.66 -23.14 9.27
N GLN A 396 10.92 -22.45 8.16
CA GLN A 396 11.55 -23.07 7.00
C GLN A 396 13.06 -23.15 7.26
N THR A 397 13.62 -24.36 7.18
CA THR A 397 15.06 -24.61 7.47
C THR A 397 15.89 -24.68 6.19
N GLY A 398 15.29 -25.10 5.09
CA GLY A 398 15.90 -25.10 3.75
C GLY A 398 14.82 -25.14 2.66
N SER A 399 15.23 -25.30 1.41
CA SER A 399 14.33 -25.26 0.24
C SER A 399 13.17 -26.27 0.29
N ASN A 400 13.36 -27.42 0.95
CA ASN A 400 12.35 -28.48 1.06
C ASN A 400 12.17 -29.02 2.50
N THR A 401 12.61 -28.27 3.52
CA THR A 401 12.53 -28.71 4.93
C THR A 401 11.96 -27.61 5.83
N GLU A 402 11.19 -28.02 6.83
CA GLU A 402 10.66 -27.14 7.87
C GLU A 402 10.52 -27.87 9.22
N VAL A 403 10.42 -27.09 10.29
CA VAL A 403 10.19 -27.59 11.66
C VAL A 403 9.01 -26.86 12.30
N GLU A 404 8.21 -27.58 13.09
CA GLU A 404 7.14 -26.98 13.91
C GLU A 404 7.67 -26.59 15.29
N THR A 405 7.27 -25.43 15.80
CA THR A 405 7.65 -24.99 17.15
C THR A 405 6.61 -24.04 17.73
N GLU A 406 6.63 -23.87 19.04
CA GLU A 406 5.86 -22.84 19.72
C GLU A 406 6.69 -21.56 19.84
N VAL A 407 6.15 -20.43 19.36
CA VAL A 407 6.79 -19.12 19.49
C VAL A 407 5.99 -18.26 20.46
N GLY A 408 6.66 -17.75 21.49
CA GLY A 408 6.11 -16.72 22.37
C GLY A 408 5.92 -15.40 21.62
N TYR A 409 4.82 -14.68 21.87
CA TYR A 409 4.54 -13.42 21.18
C TYR A 409 4.30 -12.28 22.18
N GLN A 410 4.93 -11.14 21.91
CA GLN A 410 4.67 -9.88 22.60
C GLN A 410 4.20 -8.82 21.62
N ALA A 411 3.19 -8.05 22.02
CA ALA A 411 2.57 -7.04 21.16
C ALA A 411 2.79 -5.62 21.69
N ARG A 412 3.13 -4.70 20.78
CA ARG A 412 3.09 -3.26 20.99
C ARG A 412 2.38 -2.65 19.78
N MET A 413 1.25 -1.97 19.99
CA MET A 413 0.52 -1.34 18.88
C MET A 413 0.17 0.10 19.19
N SER A 414 0.47 0.98 18.24
CA SER A 414 0.02 2.37 18.24
C SER A 414 -0.78 2.70 16.99
N SER A 415 -1.60 3.76 17.07
CA SER A 415 -2.37 4.28 15.95
C SER A 415 -2.52 5.80 16.02
N TRP A 416 -1.64 6.51 15.31
CA TRP A 416 -1.70 7.95 15.10
C TRP A 416 -1.89 8.28 13.63
N GLY A 417 -3.06 8.82 13.29
CA GLY A 417 -3.42 9.16 11.93
C GLY A 417 -2.47 10.18 11.29
N VAL A 418 -2.29 10.10 9.97
CA VAL A 418 -1.38 11.03 9.24
C VAL A 418 -2.09 11.88 8.19
N ASN A 419 -3.32 11.52 7.83
CA ASN A 419 -4.10 12.27 6.84
C ASN A 419 -4.69 13.55 7.44
N TRP A 420 -5.54 14.22 6.67
CA TRP A 420 -6.17 15.49 7.07
C TRP A 420 -7.05 15.36 8.31
N PHE A 421 -7.65 14.19 8.54
CA PHE A 421 -8.55 13.90 9.65
C PHE A 421 -7.84 13.47 10.93
N ARG A 422 -6.49 13.42 10.93
CA ARG A 422 -5.67 12.87 12.02
C ARG A 422 -5.97 13.42 13.41
N GLN A 423 -6.32 14.69 13.47
CA GLN A 423 -6.77 15.39 14.67
C GLN A 423 -7.68 16.52 14.19
N VAL A 424 -8.97 16.40 14.46
CA VAL A 424 -9.94 17.45 14.13
C VAL A 424 -10.14 18.40 15.32
N GLY A 425 -10.60 19.62 15.06
CA GLY A 425 -10.98 20.56 16.11
C GLY A 425 -12.10 20.03 17.01
N ALA A 426 -12.25 20.62 18.20
CA ALA A 426 -13.32 20.25 19.12
C ALA A 426 -14.69 20.30 18.42
N LEU A 427 -15.55 19.32 18.74
CA LEU A 427 -16.92 19.18 18.20
C LEU A 427 -17.02 18.93 16.68
N ASN A 428 -15.91 18.74 15.96
CA ASN A 428 -15.95 18.49 14.53
C ASN A 428 -16.46 17.07 14.23
N PRO A 429 -17.57 16.88 13.48
CA PRO A 429 -18.21 15.59 13.28
C PRO A 429 -17.51 14.71 12.23
N LEU A 430 -16.45 15.19 11.57
CA LEU A 430 -15.81 14.46 10.47
C LEU A 430 -14.89 13.33 10.93
N SER A 431 -14.45 13.34 12.19
CA SER A 431 -13.60 12.32 12.79
C SER A 431 -13.77 12.30 14.31
N ASP A 432 -13.58 11.13 14.92
CA ASP A 432 -13.57 10.94 16.36
C ASP A 432 -12.15 10.70 16.87
N ASN A 433 -11.51 11.76 17.38
CA ASN A 433 -10.12 11.70 17.86
C ASN A 433 -9.93 10.74 19.05
N SER A 434 -11.00 10.37 19.76
CA SER A 434 -10.90 9.60 21.01
C SER A 434 -10.73 8.10 20.81
N VAL A 435 -11.03 7.58 19.62
CA VAL A 435 -11.05 6.13 19.30
C VAL A 435 -9.73 5.43 19.67
N THR A 436 -8.58 6.08 19.48
CA THR A 436 -7.26 5.48 19.72
C THR A 436 -6.57 5.95 21.00
N LYS A 437 -7.21 6.85 21.78
CA LYS A 437 -6.60 7.49 22.96
C LYS A 437 -6.05 6.47 23.96
N ASN A 438 -6.88 5.49 24.35
CA ASN A 438 -6.52 4.50 25.37
C ASN A 438 -5.35 3.61 24.93
N GLN A 439 -5.38 3.12 23.67
CA GLN A 439 -4.32 2.25 23.15
C GLN A 439 -3.01 3.01 22.99
N ASN A 440 -3.05 4.27 22.55
CA ASN A 440 -1.82 5.07 22.41
C ASN A 440 -1.19 5.39 23.78
N ALA A 441 -1.99 5.68 24.81
CA ALA A 441 -1.48 5.84 26.18
C ALA A 441 -0.86 4.54 26.72
N ARG A 442 -1.54 3.40 26.52
CA ARG A 442 -0.98 2.07 26.85
C ARG A 442 0.35 1.81 26.14
N PHE A 443 0.41 2.08 24.83
CA PHE A 443 1.62 1.90 24.04
C PHE A 443 2.78 2.77 24.52
N VAL A 444 2.55 4.07 24.77
CA VAL A 444 3.60 4.97 25.30
C VAL A 444 4.10 4.47 26.64
N ASN A 445 3.21 3.95 27.49
CA ASN A 445 3.61 3.37 28.76
C ASN A 445 4.50 2.14 28.56
N GLN A 446 4.04 1.17 27.78
CA GLN A 446 4.78 -0.06 27.50
C GLN A 446 6.18 0.22 26.93
N MET A 447 6.28 1.08 25.91
CA MET A 447 7.57 1.42 25.29
C MET A 447 8.50 2.16 26.25
N THR A 448 7.96 3.00 27.15
CA THR A 448 8.76 3.67 28.18
C THR A 448 9.28 2.67 29.20
N ASP A 449 8.43 1.72 29.65
CA ASP A 449 8.82 0.67 30.60
C ASP A 449 9.86 -0.29 29.98
N ASP A 450 9.71 -0.64 28.70
CA ASP A 450 10.67 -1.47 27.96
C ASP A 450 12.04 -0.78 27.87
N VAL A 451 12.07 0.54 27.61
CA VAL A 451 13.30 1.33 27.63
C VAL A 451 13.90 1.36 29.03
N ILE A 452 13.13 1.67 30.08
CA ILE A 452 13.66 1.72 31.45
C ILE A 452 14.28 0.36 31.84
N SER A 453 13.60 -0.74 31.54
CA SER A 453 14.13 -2.09 31.82
C SER A 453 15.40 -2.41 31.01
N ASN A 454 15.51 -1.93 29.77
CA ASN A 454 16.71 -2.06 28.97
C ASN A 454 17.87 -1.21 29.52
N LEU A 455 17.60 0.05 29.88
CA LEU A 455 18.60 0.95 30.47
C LEU A 455 19.12 0.41 31.82
N ASP A 456 18.26 -0.15 32.68
CA ASP A 456 18.68 -0.79 33.93
C ASP A 456 19.70 -1.94 33.69
N LYS A 457 19.58 -2.68 32.57
CA LYS A 457 20.51 -3.75 32.19
C LYS A 457 21.82 -3.22 31.63
N VAL A 458 21.76 -2.23 30.74
CA VAL A 458 22.95 -1.73 30.02
C VAL A 458 23.75 -0.74 30.86
N ALA A 459 23.11 0.03 31.74
CA ALA A 459 23.77 1.03 32.59
C ALA A 459 24.86 0.43 33.50
N GLN A 460 24.72 -0.83 33.91
CA GLN A 460 25.75 -1.54 34.69
C GLN A 460 27.09 -1.66 33.94
N ASN A 461 27.03 -1.76 32.61
CA ASN A 461 28.22 -1.91 31.74
C ASN A 461 28.82 -0.56 31.31
N LEU A 462 28.21 0.56 31.68
CA LEU A 462 28.61 1.93 31.30
C LEU A 462 29.02 2.77 32.53
N GLY A 463 29.53 2.13 33.58
CA GLY A 463 29.87 2.80 34.85
C GLY A 463 30.91 3.92 34.74
N ASP A 464 31.74 3.90 33.70
CA ASP A 464 32.75 4.94 33.42
C ASP A 464 32.15 6.24 32.83
N TYR A 465 30.86 6.23 32.47
CA TYR A 465 30.14 7.34 31.86
C TYR A 465 29.07 7.90 32.81
N ASP A 466 29.49 8.74 33.76
CA ASP A 466 28.64 9.29 34.82
C ASP A 466 27.36 9.99 34.32
N LYS A 467 27.41 10.65 33.16
CA LYS A 467 26.24 11.30 32.55
C LYS A 467 25.18 10.31 32.09
N ALA A 468 25.55 9.07 31.76
CA ALA A 468 24.62 8.01 31.44
C ALA A 468 23.76 7.64 32.66
N GLY A 469 24.39 7.52 33.84
CA GLY A 469 23.69 7.26 35.10
C GLY A 469 22.76 8.40 35.52
N ALA A 470 23.20 9.65 35.35
CA ALA A 470 22.38 10.83 35.63
C ALA A 470 21.13 10.90 34.72
N LEU A 471 21.30 10.68 33.41
CA LEU A 471 20.19 10.64 32.46
C LEU A 471 19.23 9.47 32.78
N HIS A 472 19.76 8.29 33.06
CA HIS A 472 18.97 7.12 33.44
C HIS A 472 18.09 7.41 34.67
N THR A 473 18.63 8.08 35.68
CA THR A 473 17.89 8.46 36.90
C THR A 473 16.68 9.35 36.57
N LEU A 474 16.84 10.31 35.66
CA LEU A 474 15.73 11.16 35.20
C LEU A 474 14.72 10.39 34.34
N LEU A 475 15.18 9.46 33.51
CA LEU A 475 14.31 8.68 32.61
C LEU A 475 13.48 7.61 33.33
N LYS A 476 13.83 7.23 34.56
CA LYS A 476 12.96 6.37 35.40
C LYS A 476 11.57 6.97 35.60
N GLY A 477 11.46 8.30 35.56
CA GLY A 477 10.19 8.99 35.72
C GLY A 477 9.63 8.88 37.15
N PRO A 478 8.32 9.12 37.34
CA PRO A 478 7.68 8.97 38.64
C PRO A 478 7.57 7.48 39.02
N ASP A 479 7.56 7.18 40.32
CA ASP A 479 7.30 5.81 40.78
C ASP A 479 5.85 5.40 40.46
N VAL A 480 5.73 4.46 39.52
CA VAL A 480 4.45 3.89 39.04
C VAL A 480 4.38 2.38 39.25
N SER A 481 5.33 1.81 40.00
CA SER A 481 5.48 0.36 40.20
C SER A 481 4.20 -0.32 40.70
N LYS A 482 3.49 0.30 41.65
CA LYS A 482 2.21 -0.19 42.19
C LYS A 482 1.11 -0.33 41.12
N LEU A 483 1.04 0.62 40.18
CA LEU A 483 0.06 0.56 39.08
C LEU A 483 0.49 -0.47 38.03
N ASN A 484 1.80 -0.53 37.72
CA ASN A 484 2.35 -1.55 36.81
C ASN A 484 2.13 -2.98 37.33
N GLN A 485 2.25 -3.21 38.64
CA GLN A 485 1.93 -4.49 39.25
C GLN A 485 0.44 -4.87 39.05
N GLN A 486 -0.49 -3.95 39.32
CA GLN A 486 -1.91 -4.19 39.11
C GLN A 486 -2.27 -4.46 37.64
N ILE A 487 -1.61 -3.78 36.70
CA ILE A 487 -1.76 -4.04 35.26
C ILE A 487 -1.28 -5.47 34.95
N THR A 488 -0.09 -5.84 35.41
CA THR A 488 0.51 -7.16 35.16
C THR A 488 -0.36 -8.29 35.71
N GLU A 489 -0.92 -8.13 36.93
CA GLU A 489 -1.85 -9.09 37.53
C GLU A 489 -3.11 -9.29 36.67
N LYS A 490 -3.70 -8.21 36.16
CA LYS A 490 -4.89 -8.26 35.29
C LYS A 490 -4.57 -8.81 33.90
N GLU A 491 -3.43 -8.45 33.32
CA GLU A 491 -2.99 -9.00 32.03
C GLU A 491 -2.71 -10.51 32.14
N ASN A 492 -2.13 -10.97 33.24
CA ASN A 492 -1.95 -12.41 33.50
C ASN A 492 -3.27 -13.15 33.62
N ALA A 493 -4.28 -12.58 34.31
CA ALA A 493 -5.62 -13.16 34.43
C ALA A 493 -6.36 -13.27 33.07
N LEU A 494 -5.98 -12.43 32.08
CA LEU A 494 -6.57 -12.47 30.74
C LEU A 494 -6.04 -13.61 29.85
N LYS A 495 -4.86 -14.18 30.15
CA LYS A 495 -4.18 -15.14 29.26
C LYS A 495 -5.02 -16.39 28.96
N GLU A 496 -5.68 -16.95 29.97
CA GLU A 496 -6.51 -18.14 29.81
C GLU A 496 -7.75 -17.86 28.95
N VAL A 497 -8.46 -16.76 29.23
CA VAL A 497 -9.66 -16.35 28.48
C VAL A 497 -9.31 -16.02 27.03
N LYS A 498 -8.15 -15.37 26.78
CA LYS A 498 -7.64 -15.11 25.43
C LYS A 498 -7.32 -16.40 24.68
N GLY A 499 -6.78 -17.43 25.36
CA GLY A 499 -6.58 -18.76 24.79
C GLY A 499 -7.89 -19.39 24.30
N ALA A 500 -8.89 -19.45 25.16
CA ALA A 500 -10.22 -20.00 24.82
C ALA A 500 -10.91 -19.20 23.69
N TYR A 501 -10.78 -17.87 23.71
CA TYR A 501 -11.28 -16.99 22.65
C TYR A 501 -10.67 -17.30 21.29
N ARG A 502 -9.34 -17.51 21.20
CA ARG A 502 -8.65 -17.83 19.94
C ARG A 502 -9.15 -19.15 19.34
N GLU A 503 -9.22 -20.21 20.13
CA GLU A 503 -9.66 -21.53 19.66
C GLU A 503 -11.14 -21.53 19.23
N ALA A 504 -12.00 -20.83 19.98
CA ALA A 504 -13.41 -20.66 19.61
C ALA A 504 -13.55 -19.86 18.30
N LEU A 505 -12.74 -18.82 18.10
CA LEU A 505 -12.79 -18.00 16.89
C LEU A 505 -12.25 -18.74 15.64
N PHE A 506 -11.21 -19.57 15.79
CA PHE A 506 -10.77 -20.47 14.72
C PHE A 506 -11.87 -21.48 14.36
N SER A 507 -12.48 -22.11 15.36
CA SER A 507 -13.57 -23.09 15.17
C SER A 507 -14.79 -22.46 14.49
N TYR A 508 -15.14 -21.23 14.86
CA TYR A 508 -16.21 -20.45 14.22
C TYR A 508 -15.95 -20.28 12.72
N PHE A 509 -14.72 -19.91 12.34
CA PHE A 509 -14.37 -19.69 10.94
C PHE A 509 -14.42 -20.98 10.11
N GLU A 510 -13.99 -22.11 10.67
CA GLU A 510 -14.07 -23.41 9.99
C GLU A 510 -15.50 -23.82 9.64
N GLU A 511 -16.47 -23.53 10.52
CA GLU A 511 -17.89 -23.78 10.23
C GLU A 511 -18.44 -22.77 9.23
N TYR A 512 -18.17 -21.48 9.43
CA TYR A 512 -18.62 -20.40 8.55
C TYR A 512 -18.12 -20.59 7.11
N GLN A 513 -16.88 -21.04 6.93
CA GLN A 513 -16.23 -21.20 5.62
C GLN A 513 -16.93 -22.24 4.72
N LYS A 514 -17.68 -23.20 5.28
CA LYS A 514 -18.43 -24.19 4.51
C LYS A 514 -19.51 -23.55 3.61
N GLY A 515 -19.99 -22.37 3.99
CA GLY A 515 -21.06 -21.64 3.32
C GLY A 515 -22.46 -22.11 3.71
N GLU A 516 -23.47 -21.26 3.46
CA GLU A 516 -24.84 -21.43 3.96
C GLU A 516 -25.47 -22.79 3.65
N GLY A 517 -25.18 -23.35 2.47
CA GLY A 517 -25.72 -24.65 2.07
C GLY A 517 -25.07 -25.87 2.73
N LYS A 518 -24.00 -25.69 3.53
CA LYS A 518 -23.21 -26.79 4.10
C LYS A 518 -22.84 -26.59 5.57
N TRP A 519 -23.08 -25.42 6.15
CA TRP A 519 -22.83 -25.20 7.56
C TRP A 519 -23.92 -25.83 8.43
N ASP A 520 -23.58 -26.16 9.68
CA ASP A 520 -24.56 -26.47 10.71
C ASP A 520 -24.92 -25.18 11.47
N GLN A 521 -26.17 -24.71 11.31
CA GLN A 521 -26.64 -23.47 11.92
C GLN A 521 -26.57 -23.51 13.46
N ALA A 522 -26.92 -24.64 14.09
CA ALA A 522 -26.93 -24.74 15.55
C ALA A 522 -25.50 -24.64 16.10
N LYS A 523 -24.55 -25.28 15.42
CA LYS A 523 -23.12 -25.20 15.77
C LYS A 523 -22.57 -23.79 15.53
N LEU A 524 -22.93 -23.14 14.43
CA LEU A 524 -22.49 -21.78 14.13
C LEU A 524 -22.97 -20.78 15.19
N ASP A 525 -24.24 -20.89 15.61
CA ASP A 525 -24.84 -20.05 16.65
C ASP A 525 -24.21 -20.29 18.02
N GLN A 526 -23.95 -21.55 18.37
CA GLN A 526 -23.23 -21.91 19.59
C GLN A 526 -21.83 -21.27 19.62
N LEU A 527 -21.05 -21.42 18.54
CA LEU A 527 -19.70 -20.87 18.43
C LEU A 527 -19.73 -19.34 18.49
N LYS A 528 -20.66 -18.69 17.79
CA LYS A 528 -20.84 -17.24 17.85
C LYS A 528 -21.11 -16.76 19.29
N ASN A 529 -22.05 -17.40 19.98
CA ASN A 529 -22.40 -17.03 21.35
C ASN A 529 -21.25 -17.25 22.34
N GLN A 530 -20.47 -18.32 22.17
CA GLN A 530 -19.25 -18.56 22.96
C GLN A 530 -18.23 -17.43 22.76
N VAL A 531 -17.95 -17.08 21.51
CA VAL A 531 -17.01 -16.00 21.17
C VAL A 531 -17.49 -14.65 21.72
N ASP A 532 -18.78 -14.32 21.58
CA ASP A 532 -19.37 -13.09 22.12
C ASP A 532 -19.30 -13.05 23.66
N GLY A 533 -19.45 -14.20 24.32
CA GLY A 533 -19.29 -14.34 25.78
C GLY A 533 -17.86 -14.02 26.24
N TYR A 534 -16.86 -14.61 25.58
CA TYR A 534 -15.45 -14.30 25.85
C TYR A 534 -15.10 -12.85 25.51
N GLU A 535 -15.57 -12.32 24.39
CA GLU A 535 -15.30 -10.94 23.97
C GLU A 535 -15.83 -9.92 25.01
N LYS A 536 -17.03 -10.14 25.56
CA LYS A 536 -17.58 -9.30 26.64
C LYS A 536 -16.71 -9.35 27.90
N SER A 537 -16.22 -10.53 28.28
CA SER A 537 -15.35 -10.71 29.45
C SER A 537 -14.00 -10.01 29.26
N ILE A 538 -13.36 -10.21 28.10
CA ILE A 538 -12.07 -9.60 27.76
C ILE A 538 -12.19 -8.08 27.74
N LYS A 539 -13.20 -7.53 27.05
CA LYS A 539 -13.42 -6.07 26.98
C LYS A 539 -13.57 -5.42 28.35
N LYS A 540 -14.28 -6.08 29.29
CA LYS A 540 -14.45 -5.57 30.66
C LYS A 540 -13.11 -5.44 31.38
N GLN A 541 -12.24 -6.44 31.27
CA GLN A 541 -10.93 -6.40 31.90
C GLN A 541 -9.96 -5.43 31.20
N GLU A 542 -9.98 -5.38 29.87
CA GLU A 542 -9.20 -4.41 29.10
C GLU A 542 -9.56 -2.96 29.46
N SER A 543 -10.84 -2.65 29.66
CA SER A 543 -11.28 -1.33 30.15
C SER A 543 -10.65 -0.95 31.49
N ALA A 544 -10.61 -1.88 32.45
CA ALA A 544 -9.96 -1.64 33.75
C ALA A 544 -8.44 -1.43 33.62
N ILE A 545 -7.78 -2.17 32.71
CA ILE A 545 -6.35 -1.99 32.41
C ILE A 545 -6.11 -0.60 31.80
N TYR A 546 -6.98 -0.14 30.90
CA TYR A 546 -6.86 1.20 30.33
C TYR A 546 -7.03 2.33 31.34
N GLU A 547 -7.92 2.18 32.32
CA GLU A 547 -8.04 3.15 33.41
C GLU A 547 -6.74 3.30 34.21
N LEU A 548 -6.05 2.18 34.48
CA LEU A 548 -4.74 2.20 35.14
C LEU A 548 -3.67 2.86 34.27
N HIS A 549 -3.60 2.54 32.97
CA HIS A 549 -2.67 3.20 32.06
C HIS A 549 -2.92 4.71 31.93
N ASN A 550 -4.18 5.14 31.95
CA ASN A 550 -4.52 6.57 31.92
C ASN A 550 -4.08 7.31 33.20
N GLN A 551 -4.05 6.63 34.36
CA GLN A 551 -3.48 7.19 35.59
C GLN A 551 -1.95 7.34 35.47
N ILE A 552 -1.26 6.33 34.94
CA ILE A 552 0.18 6.39 34.67
C ILE A 552 0.50 7.51 33.66
N ASP A 553 -0.28 7.63 32.59
CA ASP A 553 -0.14 8.69 31.57
C ASP A 553 -0.21 10.09 32.20
N ALA A 554 -1.16 10.32 33.12
CA ALA A 554 -1.28 11.58 33.84
C ALA A 554 -0.05 11.88 34.72
N LEU A 555 0.46 10.88 35.44
CA LEU A 555 1.66 11.02 36.27
C LEU A 555 2.91 11.30 35.43
N ARG A 556 3.12 10.54 34.34
CA ARG A 556 4.25 10.73 33.42
C ARG A 556 4.18 12.08 32.71
N LYS A 557 2.99 12.53 32.33
CA LYS A 557 2.77 13.85 31.73
C LYS A 557 3.15 14.99 32.68
N ALA A 558 2.74 14.91 33.95
CA ALA A 558 3.10 15.89 34.96
C ALA A 558 4.63 15.92 35.17
N TYR A 559 5.24 14.74 35.33
CA TYR A 559 6.70 14.60 35.48
C TYR A 559 7.46 15.18 34.29
N TYR A 560 7.07 14.82 33.06
CA TYR A 560 7.70 15.33 31.84
C TYR A 560 7.65 16.86 31.77
N THR A 561 6.51 17.47 32.09
CA THR A 561 6.33 18.92 32.05
C THR A 561 7.29 19.65 32.98
N GLU A 562 7.55 19.09 34.16
CA GLU A 562 8.47 19.63 35.17
C GLU A 562 9.94 19.41 34.81
N HIS A 563 10.29 18.23 34.28
CA HIS A 563 11.68 17.78 34.14
C HIS A 563 12.25 17.93 32.71
N LYS A 564 11.45 18.30 31.69
CA LYS A 564 11.90 18.33 30.28
C LYS A 564 13.21 19.08 30.04
N GLY A 565 13.40 20.23 30.70
CA GLY A 565 14.61 21.03 30.55
C GLY A 565 15.86 20.34 31.12
N GLN A 566 15.70 19.65 32.25
CA GLN A 566 16.77 18.89 32.88
C GLN A 566 17.12 17.64 32.07
N ILE A 567 16.12 16.91 31.57
CA ILE A 567 16.30 15.73 30.71
C ILE A 567 17.05 16.12 29.44
N ASN A 568 16.64 17.21 28.76
CA ASN A 568 17.31 17.70 27.55
C ASN A 568 18.77 18.08 27.81
N LYS A 569 19.04 18.76 28.92
CA LYS A 569 20.40 19.13 29.31
C LYS A 569 21.24 17.88 29.60
N ALA A 570 20.71 16.91 30.33
CA ALA A 570 21.41 15.65 30.62
C ALA A 570 21.67 14.82 29.35
N LEU A 571 20.73 14.79 28.40
CA LEU A 571 20.93 14.15 27.10
C LEU A 571 22.02 14.86 26.28
N GLN A 572 22.08 16.19 26.31
CA GLN A 572 23.15 16.96 25.67
C GLN A 572 24.51 16.69 26.33
N GLU A 573 24.60 16.74 27.66
CA GLU A 573 25.84 16.44 28.40
C GLU A 573 26.34 15.01 28.13
N LEU A 574 25.42 14.04 28.03
CA LEU A 574 25.77 12.69 27.62
C LEU A 574 26.37 12.67 26.21
N LYS A 575 25.78 13.38 25.24
CA LYS A 575 26.33 13.47 23.88
C LYS A 575 27.74 14.03 23.89
N GLU A 576 27.96 15.13 24.62
CA GLU A 576 29.26 15.80 24.76
C GLU A 576 30.33 14.86 25.34
N GLN A 577 29.95 13.98 26.26
CA GLN A 577 30.85 12.97 26.84
C GLN A 577 31.16 11.82 25.87
N ILE A 578 30.16 11.25 25.19
CA ILE A 578 30.31 9.99 24.43
C ILE A 578 30.79 10.19 23.00
N SER A 579 30.48 11.33 22.36
CA SER A 579 30.85 11.57 20.96
C SER A 579 32.37 11.47 20.71
N PRO A 580 33.25 12.11 21.52
CA PRO A 580 34.70 11.96 21.36
C PRO A 580 35.19 10.50 21.51
N VAL A 581 34.53 9.71 22.36
CA VAL A 581 34.87 8.30 22.60
C VAL A 581 34.49 7.43 21.41
N ILE A 582 33.34 7.71 20.78
CA ILE A 582 32.87 7.00 19.58
C ILE A 582 33.78 7.31 18.38
N GLN A 583 34.20 8.56 18.23
CA GLN A 583 35.10 8.99 17.16
C GLN A 583 36.54 8.48 17.34
N ASN A 584 36.94 8.12 18.56
CA ASN A 584 38.26 7.56 18.82
C ASN A 584 38.43 6.22 18.08
N LYS A 585 39.52 6.11 17.31
CA LYS A 585 39.84 4.93 16.50
C LYS A 585 40.24 3.72 17.34
N GLU A 586 40.70 3.94 18.58
CA GLU A 586 41.14 2.88 19.49
C GLU A 586 40.00 2.23 20.28
N THR A 587 38.83 2.88 20.37
CA THR A 587 37.65 2.30 21.01
C THR A 587 37.14 1.13 20.17
N ASP A 588 36.88 -0.01 20.80
CA ASP A 588 36.40 -1.21 20.13
C ASP A 588 34.94 -1.04 19.60
N PRO A 589 34.53 -1.78 18.55
CA PRO A 589 33.21 -1.65 17.96
C PRO A 589 32.04 -1.94 18.91
N GLU A 590 32.22 -2.87 19.86
CA GLU A 590 31.18 -3.29 20.80
C GLU A 590 30.88 -2.16 21.79
N THR A 591 31.91 -1.51 22.34
CA THR A 591 31.77 -0.32 23.19
C THR A 591 31.08 0.83 22.43
N LYS A 592 31.47 1.07 21.17
CA LYS A 592 30.80 2.08 20.32
C LYS A 592 29.31 1.80 20.14
N SER A 593 28.96 0.56 19.81
CA SER A 593 27.58 0.14 19.62
C SER A 593 26.75 0.33 20.88
N ARG A 594 27.28 -0.04 22.05
CA ARG A 594 26.60 0.15 23.35
C ARG A 594 26.31 1.61 23.65
N LEU A 595 27.28 2.51 23.41
CA LEU A 595 27.11 3.95 23.62
C LEU A 595 26.08 4.55 22.65
N GLN A 596 26.15 4.17 21.37
CA GLN A 596 25.17 4.60 20.36
C GLN A 596 23.76 4.13 20.71
N HIS A 597 23.61 2.84 21.04
CA HIS A 597 22.33 2.23 21.40
C HIS A 597 21.71 2.91 22.64
N PHE A 598 22.49 3.11 23.70
CA PHE A 598 22.02 3.77 24.92
C PHE A 598 21.53 5.20 24.62
N TYR A 599 22.34 5.99 23.91
CA TYR A 599 22.00 7.37 23.57
C TYR A 599 20.78 7.46 22.66
N ASN A 600 20.76 6.69 21.57
CA ASN A 600 19.68 6.72 20.58
C ASN A 600 18.35 6.28 21.21
N SER A 601 18.36 5.25 22.05
CA SER A 601 17.16 4.82 22.81
C SER A 601 16.60 5.96 23.67
N CYS A 602 17.46 6.67 24.41
CA CYS A 602 17.06 7.81 25.23
C CYS A 602 16.54 8.98 24.38
N ALA A 603 17.25 9.31 23.30
CA ALA A 603 16.91 10.44 22.43
C ALA A 603 15.58 10.23 21.69
N TYR A 604 15.34 9.03 21.15
CA TYR A 604 14.06 8.70 20.52
C TYR A 604 12.89 8.75 21.50
N LEU A 605 13.06 8.20 22.72
CA LEU A 605 12.04 8.23 23.76
C LEU A 605 11.69 9.67 24.15
N MET A 606 12.70 10.50 24.47
CA MET A 606 12.49 11.87 24.91
C MET A 606 11.78 12.70 23.83
N GLN A 607 12.23 12.64 22.58
CA GLN A 607 11.62 13.39 21.49
C GLN A 607 10.18 12.92 21.21
N ALA A 608 9.90 11.63 21.40
CA ALA A 608 8.55 11.10 21.30
C ALA A 608 7.64 11.60 22.45
N GLN A 609 8.17 11.67 23.67
CA GLN A 609 7.47 12.21 24.83
C GLN A 609 7.10 13.69 24.63
N GLU A 610 7.97 14.50 24.04
CA GLU A 610 7.67 15.90 23.69
C GLU A 610 6.43 15.99 22.79
N LEU A 611 6.44 15.27 21.66
CA LEU A 611 5.36 15.33 20.69
C LEU A 611 4.03 14.77 21.23
N TYR A 612 4.08 13.76 22.10
CA TYR A 612 2.92 13.10 22.67
C TYR A 612 2.32 13.90 23.84
N TYR A 613 3.11 14.20 24.88
CA TYR A 613 2.59 14.84 26.10
C TYR A 613 2.24 16.31 25.89
N GLU A 614 2.97 17.04 25.04
CA GLU A 614 2.60 18.40 24.62
C GLU A 614 1.49 18.39 23.55
N ASN A 615 1.09 17.18 23.07
CA ASN A 615 0.07 16.97 22.07
C ASN A 615 0.34 17.78 20.77
N THR A 616 1.57 17.80 20.29
CA THR A 616 1.98 18.56 19.09
C THR A 616 2.25 17.67 17.88
N TRP A 617 2.20 16.34 18.04
CA TRP A 617 2.42 15.35 16.98
C TRP A 617 1.54 15.57 15.74
N HIS A 618 0.32 16.06 15.92
CA HIS A 618 -0.67 16.23 14.86
C HIS A 618 -0.51 17.54 14.07
N HIS A 619 0.32 18.48 14.53
CA HIS A 619 0.61 19.70 13.79
C HIS A 619 1.22 19.36 12.41
N GLY A 620 0.90 20.16 11.39
CA GLY A 620 1.35 19.90 10.01
C GLY A 620 2.87 19.66 9.90
N LYS A 621 3.66 20.48 10.60
CA LYS A 621 5.13 20.37 10.67
C LYS A 621 5.68 19.10 11.35
N ASN A 622 4.84 18.34 12.05
CA ASN A 622 5.23 17.18 12.86
C ASN A 622 4.57 15.86 12.40
N ASN A 623 3.84 15.88 11.27
CA ASN A 623 2.86 14.88 10.86
C ASN A 623 3.24 13.39 10.98
N PHE A 624 4.51 13.04 10.74
CA PHE A 624 5.03 11.65 10.82
C PHE A 624 6.11 11.47 11.91
N LYS A 625 6.42 12.50 12.69
CA LYS A 625 7.58 12.48 13.61
C LYS A 625 7.37 11.48 14.74
N LEU A 626 6.24 11.53 15.45
CA LEU A 626 5.98 10.64 16.57
C LEU A 626 5.99 9.16 16.15
N GLN A 627 5.34 8.84 15.04
CA GLN A 627 5.29 7.48 14.50
C GLN A 627 6.67 6.99 14.08
N THR A 628 7.48 7.87 13.49
CA THR A 628 8.86 7.54 13.10
C THR A 628 9.74 7.30 14.32
N LEU A 629 9.68 8.18 15.33
CA LEU A 629 10.45 8.04 16.56
C LEU A 629 10.11 6.74 17.31
N MET A 630 8.82 6.40 17.42
CA MET A 630 8.40 5.16 18.06
C MET A 630 8.80 3.90 17.27
N ALA A 631 8.79 3.98 15.94
CA ALA A 631 9.29 2.90 15.09
C ALA A 631 10.81 2.74 15.21
N SER A 632 11.57 3.85 15.19
CA SER A 632 13.03 3.84 15.39
C SER A 632 13.39 3.32 16.78
N LEU A 633 12.68 3.75 17.82
CA LEU A 633 12.86 3.25 19.19
C LEU A 633 12.64 1.74 19.26
N SER A 634 11.61 1.22 18.59
CA SER A 634 11.39 -0.23 18.56
C SER A 634 12.50 -0.98 17.81
N CYS A 635 13.14 -0.37 16.81
CA CYS A 635 14.30 -0.97 16.15
C CYS A 635 15.53 -0.98 17.07
N GLU A 636 15.75 0.07 17.88
CA GLU A 636 16.80 0.08 18.90
C GLU A 636 16.57 -1.03 19.94
N LEU A 637 15.34 -1.26 20.37
CA LEU A 637 14.97 -2.36 21.28
C LEU A 637 14.96 -3.75 20.60
N ASP A 638 15.46 -3.86 19.37
CA ASP A 638 15.51 -5.07 18.53
C ASP A 638 14.14 -5.71 18.24
N TYR A 639 13.05 -4.94 18.34
CA TYR A 639 11.72 -5.42 17.98
C TYR A 639 11.55 -5.46 16.46
N ALA A 640 10.63 -6.30 16.00
CA ALA A 640 10.20 -6.27 14.62
C ALA A 640 9.18 -5.13 14.41
N ASN A 641 9.63 -4.01 13.86
CA ASN A 641 8.71 -2.94 13.47
C ASN A 641 7.92 -3.33 12.21
N THR A 642 6.63 -3.59 12.38
CA THR A 642 5.65 -3.63 11.30
C THR A 642 4.98 -2.26 11.20
N LYS A 643 4.61 -1.84 9.99
CA LYS A 643 4.06 -0.50 9.76
C LYS A 643 3.19 -0.50 8.53
N GLY A 644 2.04 0.16 8.60
CA GLY A 644 1.14 0.12 7.47
C GLY A 644 -0.08 1.00 7.56
N CYS A 645 -0.71 1.13 6.39
CA CYS A 645 -2.06 1.64 6.21
C CYS A 645 -2.90 0.59 5.47
N LYS A 646 -4.17 0.90 5.17
CA LYS A 646 -5.12 -0.02 4.49
C LYS A 646 -4.50 -0.90 3.40
N SER A 647 -3.90 -0.30 2.37
CA SER A 647 -3.28 -0.98 1.23
C SER A 647 -1.75 -1.00 1.30
N ASN A 648 -1.17 -0.32 2.29
CA ASN A 648 0.25 -0.02 2.42
C ASN A 648 0.92 0.73 1.24
N ASN A 649 0.18 1.22 0.24
CA ASN A 649 0.76 1.87 -0.94
C ASN A 649 1.09 3.36 -0.75
N ASP A 650 0.38 4.06 0.16
CA ASP A 650 0.45 5.53 0.27
C ASP A 650 1.03 5.97 1.62
N ARG A 651 0.19 6.07 2.65
CA ARG A 651 0.56 6.53 4.00
C ARG A 651 1.67 5.69 4.64
N GLY A 652 1.60 4.37 4.48
CA GLY A 652 2.60 3.44 5.03
C GLY A 652 3.98 3.62 4.39
N GLN A 653 4.04 3.85 3.08
CA GLN A 653 5.29 4.13 2.37
C GLN A 653 5.93 5.44 2.82
N ARG A 654 5.13 6.50 3.06
CA ARG A 654 5.67 7.77 3.59
C ARG A 654 6.19 7.66 5.01
N LEU A 655 5.61 6.79 5.84
CA LEU A 655 6.21 6.46 7.14
C LEU A 655 7.53 5.69 6.96
N ALA A 656 7.55 4.68 6.09
CA ALA A 656 8.77 3.91 5.80
C ALA A 656 9.91 4.81 5.26
N GLN A 657 9.59 5.78 4.39
CA GLN A 657 10.52 6.82 3.93
C GLN A 657 11.16 7.56 5.09
N LYS A 658 10.37 7.98 6.10
CA LYS A 658 10.90 8.74 7.23
C LYS A 658 11.76 7.90 8.16
N ILE A 659 11.41 6.64 8.37
CA ILE A 659 12.21 5.71 9.19
C ILE A 659 13.55 5.41 8.51
N VAL A 660 13.55 5.03 7.23
CA VAL A 660 14.78 4.68 6.50
C VAL A 660 15.67 5.90 6.29
N GLY A 661 15.09 7.04 5.90
CA GLY A 661 15.85 8.28 5.74
C GLY A 661 16.52 8.71 7.04
N ASN A 662 15.83 8.57 8.18
CA ASN A 662 16.40 8.82 9.49
C ASN A 662 17.52 7.82 9.84
N ALA A 663 17.32 6.53 9.59
CA ALA A 663 18.30 5.48 9.89
C ALA A 663 19.60 5.70 9.08
N LEU A 664 19.50 5.92 7.77
CA LEU A 664 20.65 6.22 6.92
C LEU A 664 21.35 7.51 7.33
N TRP A 665 20.59 8.59 7.57
CA TRP A 665 21.17 9.87 8.01
C TRP A 665 21.94 9.74 9.33
N THR A 666 21.38 8.99 10.28
CA THR A 666 21.99 8.80 11.60
C THR A 666 23.24 7.93 11.51
N ALA A 667 23.17 6.78 10.82
CA ALA A 667 24.29 5.85 10.69
C ALA A 667 25.48 6.41 9.89
N MET A 668 25.23 7.40 9.01
CA MET A 668 26.27 8.08 8.23
C MET A 668 26.83 9.34 8.89
N SER A 669 26.35 9.70 10.08
CA SER A 669 26.95 10.78 10.86
C SER A 669 28.31 10.36 11.41
N GLU A 670 29.13 11.32 11.82
CA GLU A 670 30.45 11.06 12.41
C GLU A 670 30.36 10.18 13.67
N ASP A 671 29.23 10.23 14.38
CA ASP A 671 29.06 9.60 15.70
C ASP A 671 28.06 8.44 15.70
N GLY A 672 27.26 8.26 14.65
CA GLY A 672 26.11 7.34 14.66
C GLY A 672 24.99 7.72 15.64
N LEU A 673 24.98 8.97 16.14
CA LEU A 673 24.04 9.46 17.15
C LEU A 673 22.90 10.26 16.52
N PHE A 674 21.67 9.98 16.92
CA PHE A 674 20.48 10.65 16.44
C PHE A 674 20.46 12.14 16.83
N THR A 675 20.13 13.01 15.87
CA THR A 675 20.12 14.48 16.07
C THR A 675 18.78 15.15 15.80
N GLY A 676 17.78 14.42 15.30
CA GLY A 676 16.50 14.99 14.84
C GLY A 676 16.56 15.73 13.49
N GLU A 677 17.75 16.02 12.97
CA GLU A 677 17.93 16.89 11.79
C GLU A 677 17.17 16.40 10.55
N PHE A 678 17.22 15.09 10.27
CA PHE A 678 16.47 14.51 9.15
C PHE A 678 14.97 14.78 9.28
N LEU A 679 14.40 14.75 10.47
CA LEU A 679 12.97 14.93 10.70
C LEU A 679 12.57 16.40 10.79
N ASP A 680 13.41 17.25 11.38
CA ASP A 680 13.10 18.65 11.68
C ASP A 680 13.42 19.62 10.55
N HIS A 681 14.40 19.28 9.69
CA HIS A 681 14.78 20.13 8.57
C HIS A 681 13.58 20.46 7.67
N ARG A 682 13.37 21.75 7.39
CA ARG A 682 12.29 22.22 6.51
C ARG A 682 12.75 22.16 5.06
N ARG A 683 12.21 21.20 4.27
CA ARG A 683 12.54 21.08 2.84
C ARG A 683 12.06 22.31 2.10
N THR A 684 12.92 22.85 1.24
CA THR A 684 12.75 24.15 0.59
C THR A 684 12.32 24.04 -0.87
N HIS A 685 12.57 22.89 -1.52
CA HIS A 685 12.31 22.66 -2.95
C HIS A 685 13.09 23.62 -3.87
N GLY A 686 14.23 24.13 -3.36
CA GLY A 686 15.13 25.01 -4.08
C GLY A 686 15.96 24.30 -5.15
N LYS A 687 16.68 25.09 -5.95
CA LYS A 687 17.71 24.56 -6.86
C LYS A 687 18.89 24.00 -6.07
N GLU A 688 19.38 24.78 -5.11
CA GLU A 688 20.34 24.37 -4.09
C GLU A 688 19.58 23.98 -2.82
N VAL A 689 19.93 22.83 -2.24
CA VAL A 689 19.25 22.25 -1.09
C VAL A 689 20.25 21.67 -0.11
N SER A 690 19.81 21.46 1.14
CA SER A 690 20.65 20.83 2.16
C SER A 690 20.91 19.36 1.85
N LYS A 691 21.94 18.79 2.50
CA LYS A 691 22.25 17.36 2.44
C LYS A 691 21.06 16.50 2.87
N VAL A 692 20.33 16.87 3.93
CA VAL A 692 19.11 16.17 4.35
C VAL A 692 18.06 16.13 3.23
N GLU A 693 17.83 17.26 2.57
CA GLU A 693 16.87 17.31 1.47
C GLU A 693 17.36 16.50 0.26
N GLN A 694 18.67 16.52 -0.05
CA GLN A 694 19.26 15.67 -1.09
C GLN A 694 19.03 14.18 -0.80
N LEU A 695 19.22 13.71 0.43
CA LEU A 695 18.88 12.33 0.81
C LEU A 695 17.39 12.04 0.65
N ASP A 696 16.51 12.95 1.11
CA ASP A 696 15.05 12.77 1.02
C ASP A 696 14.53 12.75 -0.43
N ARG A 697 15.31 13.24 -1.42
CA ARG A 697 15.02 13.11 -2.85
C ARG A 697 15.17 11.68 -3.37
N GLU A 698 16.06 10.88 -2.78
CA GLU A 698 16.34 9.51 -3.22
C GLU A 698 15.21 8.53 -2.84
N LEU A 699 14.49 8.83 -1.77
CA LEU A 699 13.65 7.84 -1.06
C LEU A 699 12.30 7.53 -1.75
N THR A 700 11.91 8.26 -2.79
CA THR A 700 10.63 8.04 -3.51
C THR A 700 10.74 6.99 -4.61
N THR A 701 11.95 6.72 -5.11
CA THR A 701 12.20 5.76 -6.19
C THR A 701 11.72 4.36 -5.82
N ILE A 702 12.12 3.85 -4.65
CA ILE A 702 11.72 2.52 -4.17
C ILE A 702 10.20 2.41 -3.93
N GLN A 703 9.55 3.51 -3.55
CA GLN A 703 8.09 3.55 -3.35
C GLN A 703 7.34 3.40 -4.67
N ALA A 704 7.84 4.03 -5.74
CA ALA A 704 7.26 3.91 -7.08
C ALA A 704 7.38 2.47 -7.63
N LEU A 705 8.53 1.81 -7.40
CA LEU A 705 8.72 0.39 -7.73
C LEU A 705 7.76 -0.50 -6.93
N HIS A 706 7.66 -0.27 -5.62
CA HIS A 706 6.73 -1.02 -4.75
C HIS A 706 5.27 -0.87 -5.19
N HIS A 707 4.87 0.34 -5.57
CA HIS A 707 3.53 0.61 -6.10
C HIS A 707 3.29 -0.09 -7.44
N THR A 708 4.30 -0.13 -8.32
CA THR A 708 4.26 -0.83 -9.61
C THR A 708 4.05 -2.33 -9.39
N ALA A 709 4.85 -2.96 -8.53
CA ALA A 709 4.70 -4.38 -8.19
C ALA A 709 3.29 -4.70 -7.62
N ASN A 710 2.70 -3.77 -6.87
CA ASN A 710 1.36 -3.95 -6.30
C ASN A 710 0.22 -3.75 -7.31
N THR A 711 0.31 -2.74 -8.17
CA THR A 711 -0.84 -2.21 -8.94
C THR A 711 -0.66 -2.26 -10.46
N GLY A 712 0.55 -2.52 -10.95
CA GLY A 712 0.93 -2.45 -12.36
C GLY A 712 1.32 -1.05 -12.85
N VAL A 713 1.32 -0.02 -11.99
CA VAL A 713 1.75 1.36 -12.30
C VAL A 713 2.48 1.99 -11.11
N SER A 714 3.32 3.01 -11.33
CA SER A 714 3.97 3.75 -10.24
C SER A 714 2.97 4.54 -9.39
N GLY A 715 3.38 5.00 -8.21
CA GLY A 715 2.46 5.74 -7.36
C GLY A 715 2.97 6.10 -5.97
N GLY A 716 2.05 6.12 -5.00
CA GLY A 716 2.22 6.74 -3.69
C GLY A 716 1.44 8.05 -3.59
N LYS A 717 0.11 7.94 -3.55
CA LYS A 717 -0.86 9.04 -3.57
C LYS A 717 -1.15 9.63 -2.19
N PHE A 718 -0.13 9.72 -1.34
CA PHE A 718 -0.29 10.43 -0.09
C PHE A 718 -0.49 11.93 -0.36
N GLU A 719 -1.61 12.49 0.11
CA GLU A 719 -1.86 13.93 0.03
C GLU A 719 -1.01 14.64 1.10
N ILE A 720 0.11 15.23 0.67
CA ILE A 720 1.07 15.90 1.54
C ILE A 720 0.40 17.07 2.28
N GLN A 721 0.42 17.00 3.61
CA GLN A 721 -0.30 17.94 4.47
C GLN A 721 0.49 19.22 4.77
N ASP A 722 1.81 19.14 4.84
CA ASP A 722 2.74 20.26 4.85
C ASP A 722 3.88 19.93 3.89
N LYS A 723 4.07 20.78 2.87
CA LYS A 723 5.05 20.56 1.80
C LYS A 723 6.48 20.45 2.33
N ALA A 724 6.81 21.11 3.43
CA ALA A 724 8.19 21.17 3.94
C ALA A 724 8.63 19.87 4.63
N ASN A 725 7.72 18.91 4.81
CA ASN A 725 8.06 17.60 5.38
C ASN A 725 8.69 16.65 4.36
N PHE A 726 8.54 16.90 3.05
CA PHE A 726 8.98 15.98 2.00
C PHE A 726 9.69 16.74 0.88
N ALA A 727 10.75 16.16 0.32
CA ALA A 727 11.46 16.74 -0.81
C ALA A 727 10.63 16.69 -2.11
N ASP A 728 9.76 15.69 -2.29
CA ASP A 728 8.92 15.58 -3.47
C ASP A 728 7.60 16.36 -3.35
N ASN A 729 6.99 16.63 -4.49
CA ASN A 729 5.76 17.40 -4.61
C ASN A 729 4.47 16.54 -4.72
N GLY A 730 4.60 15.21 -4.70
CA GLY A 730 3.49 14.25 -4.79
C GLY A 730 2.93 13.98 -6.20
N LEU A 731 3.63 14.32 -7.29
CA LEU A 731 3.14 14.09 -8.66
C LEU A 731 2.98 12.61 -9.03
N PHE A 732 3.73 11.69 -8.41
CA PHE A 732 3.44 10.24 -8.54
C PHE A 732 2.02 9.89 -8.09
N GLY A 733 1.42 10.66 -7.18
CA GLY A 733 0.01 10.50 -6.80
C GLY A 733 -0.99 10.75 -7.94
N LYS A 734 -0.59 11.44 -9.02
CA LYS A 734 -1.42 11.59 -10.22
C LYS A 734 -1.34 10.36 -11.11
N ILE A 735 -0.16 9.77 -11.28
CA ILE A 735 0.02 8.48 -11.96
C ILE A 735 -0.72 7.35 -11.23
N ALA A 736 -0.69 7.34 -9.90
CA ALA A 736 -1.40 6.34 -9.08
C ALA A 736 -2.91 6.25 -9.38
N ASN A 737 -3.51 7.30 -9.97
CA ASN A 737 -4.91 7.29 -10.40
C ASN A 737 -5.18 6.34 -11.56
N PHE A 738 -4.18 5.97 -12.36
CA PHE A 738 -4.35 5.03 -13.48
C PHE A 738 -4.92 3.70 -12.98
N ALA A 739 -4.49 3.20 -11.81
CA ALA A 739 -5.06 2.00 -11.19
C ALA A 739 -6.56 2.13 -10.79
N LYS A 740 -7.08 3.37 -10.71
CA LYS A 740 -8.47 3.69 -10.34
C LYS A 740 -9.36 4.07 -11.52
N VAL A 741 -8.83 4.07 -12.75
CA VAL A 741 -9.57 4.43 -13.98
C VAL A 741 -10.91 3.68 -14.12
N LYS A 742 -11.00 2.45 -13.60
CA LYS A 742 -12.21 1.61 -13.57
C LYS A 742 -13.35 2.12 -12.65
N GLU A 743 -13.06 3.02 -11.72
CA GLU A 743 -14.04 3.67 -10.84
C GLU A 743 -14.48 5.03 -11.40
N MET A 744 -13.81 5.51 -12.45
CA MET A 744 -14.13 6.75 -13.14
C MET A 744 -15.16 6.42 -14.23
N GLY A 745 -16.43 6.74 -13.97
CA GLY A 745 -17.37 6.90 -15.07
C GLY A 745 -16.92 8.02 -16.01
N PRO A 746 -17.52 8.16 -17.20
CA PRO A 746 -17.26 9.29 -18.08
C PRO A 746 -17.38 10.60 -17.29
N GLU A 747 -16.46 11.55 -17.51
CA GLU A 747 -16.45 12.82 -16.79
C GLU A 747 -17.82 13.50 -16.91
N ASN A 748 -18.60 13.49 -15.83
CA ASN A 748 -19.87 14.20 -15.79
C ASN A 748 -19.61 15.70 -16.00
N ALA A 749 -20.33 16.32 -16.93
CA ALA A 749 -20.38 17.78 -17.08
C ALA A 749 -20.80 18.48 -15.77
N PHE A 750 -21.50 17.74 -14.90
CA PHE A 750 -21.92 18.14 -13.55
C PHE A 750 -20.72 18.43 -12.62
N THR A 751 -19.70 17.57 -12.58
CA THR A 751 -18.53 17.72 -11.69
C THR A 751 -17.57 18.83 -12.13
N LYS A 752 -17.44 19.05 -13.45
CA LYS A 752 -16.62 20.14 -14.03
C LYS A 752 -17.20 21.52 -13.72
N ASN A 753 -18.54 21.63 -13.70
CA ASN A 753 -19.25 22.86 -13.33
C ASN A 753 -19.36 23.05 -11.80
N MET A 754 -19.50 21.99 -11.00
CA MET A 754 -19.52 22.09 -9.53
C MET A 754 -18.16 22.54 -8.97
N GLY A 755 -17.03 22.03 -9.46
CA GLY A 755 -15.69 22.43 -8.96
C GLY A 755 -15.38 23.92 -9.16
N THR A 756 -15.93 24.52 -10.21
CA THR A 756 -15.78 25.94 -10.54
C THR A 756 -16.80 26.81 -9.80
N LYS A 757 -18.05 26.33 -9.64
CA LYS A 757 -19.13 27.07 -8.95
C LYS A 757 -19.07 26.96 -7.42
N ILE A 758 -18.55 25.87 -6.85
CA ILE A 758 -18.34 25.74 -5.40
C ILE A 758 -17.20 26.65 -4.92
N LYS A 759 -16.15 26.85 -5.72
CA LYS A 759 -15.09 27.83 -5.42
C LYS A 759 -15.57 29.28 -5.50
N ALA A 760 -16.45 29.59 -6.45
CA ALA A 760 -17.10 30.91 -6.54
C ALA A 760 -18.14 31.12 -5.41
N GLY A 761 -18.91 30.08 -5.05
CA GLY A 761 -19.93 30.11 -4.00
C GLY A 761 -19.37 30.18 -2.58
N LEU A 762 -18.25 29.52 -2.29
CA LEU A 762 -17.54 29.66 -1.01
C LEU A 762 -16.89 31.05 -0.85
N GLY A 763 -16.40 31.64 -1.95
CA GLY A 763 -15.87 33.01 -1.93
C GLY A 763 -16.94 34.09 -1.68
N LEU A 764 -18.13 33.92 -2.27
CA LEU A 764 -19.26 34.84 -2.09
C LEU A 764 -20.01 34.64 -0.76
N GLY A 765 -20.11 33.41 -0.26
CA GLY A 765 -20.75 33.09 1.02
C GLY A 765 -19.98 33.62 2.25
N LEU A 766 -18.64 33.64 2.19
CA LEU A 766 -17.79 34.21 3.25
C LEU A 766 -17.86 35.75 3.30
N LEU A 767 -18.01 36.41 2.14
CA LEU A 767 -18.21 37.87 2.07
C LEU A 767 -19.60 38.29 2.55
N ALA A 768 -20.64 37.51 2.23
CA ALA A 768 -22.01 37.79 2.67
C ALA A 768 -22.23 37.53 4.17
N ALA A 769 -21.63 36.46 4.73
CA ALA A 769 -21.73 36.16 6.16
C ALA A 769 -20.93 37.17 7.03
N GLY A 770 -19.78 37.65 6.54
CA GLY A 770 -19.00 38.69 7.22
C GLY A 770 -19.72 40.05 7.26
N GLY A 771 -20.43 40.43 6.18
CA GLY A 771 -21.19 41.68 6.11
C GLY A 771 -22.46 41.70 6.96
N LEU A 772 -23.18 40.58 7.06
CA LEU A 772 -24.43 40.48 7.82
C LEU A 772 -24.23 40.49 9.35
N VAL A 773 -23.12 39.93 9.83
CA VAL A 773 -22.75 39.97 11.26
C VAL A 773 -22.29 41.37 11.68
N ALA A 774 -21.64 42.11 10.79
CA ALA A 774 -21.22 43.49 11.07
C ALA A 774 -22.42 44.47 11.14
N LEU A 775 -23.43 44.30 10.30
CA LEU A 775 -24.62 45.17 10.26
C LEU A 775 -25.61 44.93 11.41
N THR A 776 -25.73 43.69 11.89
CA THR A 776 -26.59 43.34 13.03
C THR A 776 -26.05 43.80 14.39
N LEU A 777 -24.72 43.95 14.51
CA LEU A 777 -24.08 44.48 15.72
C LEU A 777 -24.11 46.01 15.81
N LEU A 778 -24.32 46.73 14.69
CA LEU A 778 -24.27 48.19 14.65
C LEU A 778 -25.64 48.88 14.78
N PHE A 779 -26.77 48.23 14.41
CA PHE A 779 -28.10 48.86 14.45
C PHE A 779 -29.25 47.89 14.82
N PRO A 780 -29.57 47.71 16.13
CA PRO A 780 -30.52 46.70 16.61
C PRO A 780 -31.99 46.83 16.14
N PRO A 781 -32.62 48.03 16.03
CA PRO A 781 -34.07 48.10 15.76
C PRO A 781 -34.45 47.84 14.29
N ALA A 782 -33.50 47.96 13.35
CA ALA A 782 -33.72 47.76 11.92
C ALA A 782 -33.50 46.30 11.45
N GLY A 783 -32.91 45.45 12.30
CA GLY A 783 -32.52 44.07 11.95
C GLY A 783 -33.70 43.11 11.71
N LEU A 784 -34.85 43.36 12.35
CA LEU A 784 -36.03 42.48 12.23
C LEU A 784 -36.78 42.63 10.88
N ALA A 785 -36.77 43.82 10.27
CA ALA A 785 -37.38 44.05 8.96
C ALA A 785 -36.54 43.47 7.80
N VAL A 786 -35.21 43.49 7.94
CA VAL A 786 -34.27 42.91 6.96
C VAL A 786 -34.27 41.38 7.01
N ALA A 787 -34.49 40.78 8.18
CA ALA A 787 -34.63 39.33 8.33
C ALA A 787 -35.86 38.77 7.59
N ALA A 788 -36.99 39.50 7.59
CA ALA A 788 -38.21 39.09 6.89
C ALA A 788 -38.07 39.13 5.35
N LEU A 789 -37.38 40.14 4.81
CA LEU A 789 -37.04 40.22 3.37
C LEU A 789 -35.98 39.19 2.97
N GLY A 790 -35.03 38.88 3.87
CA GLY A 790 -34.01 37.85 3.66
C GLY A 790 -34.58 36.43 3.55
N ILE A 791 -35.67 36.12 4.27
CA ILE A 791 -36.36 34.81 4.19
C ILE A 791 -37.11 34.67 2.85
N GLY A 792 -37.71 35.74 2.33
CA GLY A 792 -38.36 35.74 1.01
C GLY A 792 -37.36 35.55 -0.15
N VAL A 793 -36.20 36.22 -0.09
CA VAL A 793 -35.12 36.06 -1.08
C VAL A 793 -34.44 34.70 -0.96
N ALA A 794 -34.27 34.16 0.24
CA ALA A 794 -33.73 32.81 0.46
C ALA A 794 -34.68 31.71 -0.03
N ALA A 795 -36.00 31.87 0.17
CA ALA A 795 -37.00 30.94 -0.37
C ALA A 795 -37.07 31.00 -1.90
N GLY A 796 -37.04 32.19 -2.49
CA GLY A 796 -36.97 32.37 -3.95
C GLY A 796 -35.68 31.80 -4.55
N ALA A 797 -34.52 32.04 -3.91
CA ALA A 797 -33.25 31.46 -4.31
C ALA A 797 -33.21 29.93 -4.15
N ALA A 798 -33.87 29.38 -3.12
CA ALA A 798 -33.98 27.93 -2.92
C ALA A 798 -34.87 27.26 -3.97
N ILE A 799 -35.97 27.90 -4.39
CA ILE A 799 -36.83 27.42 -5.47
C ILE A 799 -36.11 27.51 -6.81
N VAL A 800 -35.45 28.63 -7.11
CA VAL A 800 -34.66 28.78 -8.35
C VAL A 800 -33.47 27.81 -8.35
N ALA A 801 -32.79 27.59 -7.22
CA ALA A 801 -31.74 26.59 -7.09
C ALA A 801 -32.29 25.17 -7.23
N GLY A 802 -33.49 24.88 -6.70
CA GLY A 802 -34.16 23.59 -6.82
C GLY A 802 -34.58 23.28 -8.26
N VAL A 803 -35.16 24.26 -8.97
CA VAL A 803 -35.52 24.14 -10.40
C VAL A 803 -34.27 24.09 -11.27
N THR A 804 -33.25 24.88 -10.97
CA THR A 804 -31.96 24.83 -11.69
C THR A 804 -31.27 23.49 -11.43
N PHE A 805 -31.33 22.94 -10.22
CA PHE A 805 -30.78 21.63 -9.89
C PHE A 805 -31.54 20.51 -10.58
N ALA A 806 -32.87 20.54 -10.58
CA ALA A 806 -33.71 19.57 -11.27
C ALA A 806 -33.52 19.63 -12.80
N ALA A 807 -33.46 20.83 -13.38
CA ALA A 807 -33.15 21.01 -14.80
C ALA A 807 -31.72 20.56 -15.13
N THR A 808 -30.72 20.94 -14.33
CA THR A 808 -29.32 20.49 -14.53
C THR A 808 -29.18 18.98 -14.38
N TYR A 809 -29.97 18.36 -13.50
CA TYR A 809 -30.01 16.91 -13.30
C TYR A 809 -30.69 16.20 -14.49
N LEU A 810 -31.82 16.70 -14.98
CA LEU A 810 -32.54 16.14 -16.13
C LEU A 810 -31.79 16.34 -17.46
N PHE A 811 -31.22 17.53 -17.69
CA PHE A 811 -30.37 17.79 -18.86
C PHE A 811 -29.02 17.09 -18.75
N GLY A 812 -28.44 16.99 -17.55
CA GLY A 812 -27.23 16.21 -17.28
C GLY A 812 -27.44 14.74 -17.62
N THR A 813 -28.50 14.11 -17.10
CA THR A 813 -28.82 12.69 -17.38
C THR A 813 -29.12 12.43 -18.86
N ALA A 814 -29.76 13.36 -19.57
CA ALA A 814 -29.99 13.24 -21.01
C ALA A 814 -28.70 13.38 -21.84
N ILE A 815 -27.83 14.34 -21.49
CA ILE A 815 -26.51 14.53 -22.12
C ILE A 815 -25.61 13.32 -21.81
N ASP A 816 -25.65 12.79 -20.60
CA ASP A 816 -24.92 11.60 -20.18
C ASP A 816 -25.38 10.37 -20.98
N ALA A 817 -26.69 10.21 -21.20
CA ALA A 817 -27.21 9.12 -22.03
C ALA A 817 -26.75 9.22 -23.50
N ILE A 818 -26.67 10.44 -24.05
CA ILE A 818 -26.18 10.69 -25.42
C ILE A 818 -24.66 10.46 -25.50
N ASN A 819 -23.89 11.00 -24.56
CA ASN A 819 -22.44 10.81 -24.50
C ASN A 819 -22.09 9.34 -24.30
N ASN A 820 -22.80 8.61 -23.44
CA ASN A 820 -22.64 7.17 -23.26
C ASN A 820 -22.91 6.39 -24.55
N LYS A 821 -23.93 6.76 -25.34
CA LYS A 821 -24.20 6.13 -26.64
C LYS A 821 -23.10 6.41 -27.68
N ILE A 822 -22.58 7.64 -27.71
CA ILE A 822 -21.48 8.02 -28.61
C ILE A 822 -20.19 7.27 -28.22
N GLU A 823 -19.89 7.22 -26.92
CA GLU A 823 -18.72 6.51 -26.38
C GLU A 823 -18.84 5.01 -26.62
N GLU A 824 -20.01 4.41 -26.39
CA GLU A 824 -20.27 2.99 -26.70
C GLU A 824 -20.09 2.69 -28.19
N GLY A 825 -20.50 3.62 -29.07
CA GLY A 825 -20.26 3.53 -30.51
C GLY A 825 -18.77 3.52 -30.86
N LYS A 826 -17.97 4.41 -30.25
CA LYS A 826 -16.52 4.46 -30.43
C LYS A 826 -15.84 3.18 -29.95
N ILE A 827 -16.19 2.70 -28.76
CA ILE A 827 -15.63 1.45 -28.20
C ILE A 827 -15.97 0.25 -29.08
N LYS A 828 -17.20 0.16 -29.61
CA LYS A 828 -17.58 -0.89 -30.56
C LYS A 828 -16.76 -0.84 -31.85
N SER A 829 -16.43 0.36 -32.35
CA SER A 829 -15.56 0.52 -33.52
C SER A 829 -14.15 0.03 -33.25
N ILE A 830 -13.54 0.47 -32.14
CA ILE A 830 -12.18 0.06 -31.73
C ILE A 830 -12.09 -1.46 -31.60
N VAL A 831 -13.08 -2.09 -30.95
CA VAL A 831 -13.12 -3.55 -30.80
C VAL A 831 -13.29 -4.23 -32.16
N ARG A 832 -14.15 -3.71 -33.05
CA ARG A 832 -14.34 -4.27 -34.40
C ARG A 832 -13.08 -4.19 -35.23
N GLU A 833 -12.38 -3.06 -35.21
CA GLU A 833 -11.11 -2.87 -35.91
C GLU A 833 -10.02 -3.81 -35.35
N GLY A 834 -9.93 -3.93 -34.02
CA GLY A 834 -9.01 -4.87 -33.37
C GLY A 834 -9.30 -6.33 -33.74
N MET A 835 -10.58 -6.73 -33.74
CA MET A 835 -10.99 -8.09 -34.15
C MET A 835 -10.72 -8.35 -35.64
N LYS A 836 -11.00 -7.37 -36.51
CA LYS A 836 -10.73 -7.46 -37.95
C LYS A 836 -9.23 -7.62 -38.23
N ALA A 837 -8.40 -6.79 -37.62
CA ALA A 837 -6.94 -6.88 -37.75
C ALA A 837 -6.40 -8.22 -37.22
N ALA A 838 -6.97 -8.74 -36.13
CA ALA A 838 -6.61 -10.05 -35.59
C ALA A 838 -7.02 -11.20 -36.52
N SER A 839 -8.20 -11.14 -37.15
CA SER A 839 -8.63 -12.14 -38.12
C SER A 839 -7.78 -12.13 -39.40
N GLU A 840 -7.43 -10.95 -39.91
CA GLU A 840 -6.62 -10.80 -41.13
C GLU A 840 -5.16 -11.26 -40.92
N ASN A 841 -4.66 -11.20 -39.68
CA ASN A 841 -3.31 -11.65 -39.31
C ASN A 841 -3.24 -13.09 -38.78
N SER A 842 -4.36 -13.83 -38.74
CA SER A 842 -4.42 -15.23 -38.30
C SER A 842 -3.66 -16.17 -39.26
N PRO A 843 -2.95 -17.20 -38.75
CA PRO A 843 -2.33 -18.23 -39.58
C PRO A 843 -3.31 -18.92 -40.54
N GLN A 844 -4.57 -19.12 -40.12
CA GLN A 844 -5.61 -19.70 -40.98
C GLN A 844 -5.93 -18.81 -42.18
N HIS A 845 -5.99 -17.48 -41.99
CA HIS A 845 -6.27 -16.55 -43.08
C HIS A 845 -5.08 -16.46 -44.07
N LYS A 846 -3.84 -16.58 -43.58
CA LYS A 846 -2.63 -16.68 -44.42
C LYS A 846 -2.54 -18.01 -45.18
N THR A 847 -3.11 -19.08 -44.64
CA THR A 847 -3.18 -20.40 -45.30
C THR A 847 -4.28 -20.40 -46.36
N GLU A 848 -5.45 -19.85 -46.07
CA GLU A 848 -6.54 -19.64 -47.05
C GLU A 848 -6.16 -18.67 -48.18
N GLN A 849 -5.32 -17.66 -47.91
CA GLN A 849 -4.80 -16.78 -48.98
C GLN A 849 -3.78 -17.51 -49.86
N LYS A 850 -2.95 -18.40 -49.28
CA LYS A 850 -2.02 -19.26 -50.03
C LYS A 850 -2.77 -20.32 -50.85
N ASP A 851 -3.81 -20.91 -50.28
CA ASP A 851 -4.65 -21.88 -50.96
C ASP A 851 -5.50 -21.21 -52.05
N ASN A 852 -6.03 -19.99 -51.83
CA ASN A 852 -6.70 -19.22 -52.88
C ASN A 852 -5.75 -18.76 -54.00
N LEU A 853 -4.48 -18.45 -53.69
CA LEU A 853 -3.44 -18.21 -54.71
C LEU A 853 -3.11 -19.49 -55.49
N THR A 854 -3.16 -20.66 -54.84
CA THR A 854 -2.90 -21.96 -55.47
C THR A 854 -4.11 -22.45 -56.29
N VAL A 855 -5.33 -22.12 -55.88
CA VAL A 855 -6.57 -22.37 -56.62
C VAL A 855 -6.70 -21.43 -57.81
N ASN A 856 -6.35 -20.14 -57.68
CA ASN A 856 -6.29 -19.22 -58.84
C ASN A 856 -5.21 -19.66 -59.84
N ALA A 857 -4.04 -20.11 -59.39
CA ALA A 857 -3.02 -20.65 -60.29
C ALA A 857 -3.48 -21.91 -61.04
N LYS A 858 -4.21 -22.82 -60.36
CA LYS A 858 -4.82 -24.01 -61.00
C LYS A 858 -5.96 -23.65 -61.94
N LEU A 859 -6.76 -22.62 -61.64
CA LEU A 859 -7.84 -22.13 -62.50
C LEU A 859 -7.29 -21.45 -63.76
N HIS A 860 -6.22 -20.66 -63.66
CA HIS A 860 -5.53 -20.06 -64.80
C HIS A 860 -4.85 -21.12 -65.69
N GLN A 861 -4.38 -22.23 -65.11
CA GLN A 861 -3.81 -23.35 -65.87
C GLN A 861 -4.89 -24.23 -66.53
N GLN A 862 -6.08 -24.34 -65.94
CA GLN A 862 -7.24 -25.04 -66.51
C GLN A 862 -8.00 -24.23 -67.57
N LEU A 863 -7.92 -22.89 -67.54
CA LEU A 863 -8.58 -22.00 -68.49
C LEU A 863 -7.72 -21.60 -69.69
N GLY A 864 -6.50 -22.13 -69.82
CA GLY A 864 -5.70 -22.02 -71.05
C GLY A 864 -5.36 -20.59 -71.49
N VAL A 865 -5.23 -19.64 -70.56
CA VAL A 865 -4.88 -18.25 -70.91
C VAL A 865 -3.36 -18.08 -70.87
N THR A 866 -2.72 -18.12 -72.03
CA THR A 866 -1.31 -17.75 -72.19
C THR A 866 -1.11 -16.24 -72.07
N ARG A 867 0.05 -15.91 -71.51
CA ARG A 867 0.50 -14.59 -71.05
C ARG A 867 0.85 -13.66 -72.22
N GLU A 868 -0.13 -13.17 -72.98
CA GLU A 868 0.15 -12.19 -74.05
C GLU A 868 -0.91 -11.10 -74.33
N SER A 869 -2.01 -11.00 -73.57
CA SER A 869 -3.07 -10.02 -73.89
C SER A 869 -3.36 -8.94 -72.83
N VAL A 870 -2.41 -8.61 -71.96
CA VAL A 870 -2.60 -7.57 -70.89
C VAL A 870 -1.82 -6.27 -71.14
N LEU A 871 -1.18 -6.12 -72.31
CA LEU A 871 -0.50 -4.89 -72.71
C LEU A 871 -1.15 -4.27 -73.93
N GLU A 872 -2.44 -3.92 -73.85
CA GLU A 872 -3.00 -2.87 -74.70
C GLU A 872 -4.38 -2.44 -74.16
N ARG A 873 -4.39 -1.25 -73.55
CA ARG A 873 -5.51 -0.29 -73.36
C ARG A 873 -5.32 0.48 -72.04
N GLN A 874 -4.24 1.26 -71.99
CA GLN A 874 -4.21 2.50 -71.22
C GLN A 874 -4.41 3.67 -72.21
N SER A 875 -5.59 4.29 -72.19
CA SER A 875 -5.79 5.70 -72.51
C SER A 875 -7.24 6.14 -72.21
N THR A 876 -7.36 7.00 -71.18
CA THR A 876 -8.49 7.81 -70.67
C THR A 876 -9.17 8.75 -71.72
N PRO A 877 -10.24 9.57 -71.44
CA PRO A 877 -10.94 9.93 -70.17
C PRO A 877 -12.50 10.10 -70.18
N LYS A 878 -13.06 10.28 -68.95
CA LYS A 878 -14.26 11.04 -68.45
C LYS A 878 -15.54 11.21 -69.30
N GLN A 879 -16.70 10.91 -68.69
CA GLN A 879 -17.89 11.81 -68.71
C GLN A 879 -18.86 11.56 -67.54
N GLU A 880 -19.39 12.66 -67.00
CA GLU A 880 -20.36 12.80 -65.91
C GLU A 880 -21.78 12.41 -66.33
N PHE A 881 -22.64 11.97 -65.39
CA PHE A 881 -24.09 12.17 -65.50
C PHE A 881 -24.75 12.37 -64.12
N GLU A 882 -25.63 13.36 -64.10
CA GLU A 882 -26.29 14.00 -62.96
C GLU A 882 -27.41 13.16 -62.30
N LYS A 883 -27.72 13.51 -61.04
CA LYS A 883 -28.96 13.15 -60.31
C LYS A 883 -30.04 14.22 -60.51
N PRO A 884 -31.34 13.87 -60.39
CA PRO A 884 -32.36 14.82 -59.94
C PRO A 884 -32.90 14.53 -58.53
N LYS A 885 -33.40 15.61 -57.91
CA LYS A 885 -33.94 15.79 -56.55
C LYS A 885 -35.47 15.65 -56.48
N ASP A 886 -35.94 15.46 -55.25
CA ASP A 886 -37.29 15.60 -54.65
C ASP A 886 -38.35 16.46 -55.35
N MET A 887 -39.63 16.03 -55.21
CA MET A 887 -40.79 16.91 -55.00
C MET A 887 -41.81 16.27 -54.04
N THR A 888 -42.37 17.12 -53.18
CA THR A 888 -43.33 16.86 -52.09
C THR A 888 -44.78 17.25 -52.44
N SER A 889 -45.73 16.79 -51.60
CA SER A 889 -47.12 17.26 -51.37
C SER A 889 -48.22 16.61 -52.26
N LYS A 890 -49.44 16.24 -51.79
CA LYS A 890 -50.21 16.44 -50.54
C LYS A 890 -51.51 15.58 -50.57
N VAL A 891 -51.97 15.15 -49.37
CA VAL A 891 -53.38 15.04 -48.85
C VAL A 891 -54.31 13.83 -49.17
N ASP A 892 -54.54 13.06 -48.09
CA ASP A 892 -55.75 12.45 -47.48
C ASP A 892 -56.90 11.79 -48.27
N LEU A 893 -57.28 10.57 -47.82
CA LEU A 893 -58.56 10.25 -47.17
C LEU A 893 -58.65 8.74 -46.80
N THR A 894 -58.70 8.44 -45.49
CA THR A 894 -59.28 7.22 -44.86
C THR A 894 -60.82 7.23 -44.97
N PRO A 895 -61.61 6.12 -44.78
CA PRO A 895 -61.47 5.22 -43.62
C PRO A 895 -61.99 3.75 -43.70
N ALA A 896 -61.63 3.00 -42.63
CA ALA A 896 -62.44 2.06 -41.83
C ALA A 896 -62.74 0.60 -42.27
N MET A 897 -62.83 -0.21 -41.20
CA MET A 897 -63.38 -1.57 -41.00
C MET A 897 -62.42 -2.73 -41.30
N GLU A 898 -62.19 -3.72 -40.41
CA GLU A 898 -63.04 -4.27 -39.34
C GLU A 898 -62.21 -5.03 -38.30
N ASP A 899 -62.63 -4.97 -37.03
CA ASP A 899 -62.09 -5.66 -35.86
C ASP A 899 -62.82 -6.98 -35.55
N ASP A 900 -62.10 -7.81 -34.78
CA ASP A 900 -62.56 -8.65 -33.67
C ASP A 900 -63.29 -10.00 -33.86
N LYS A 901 -62.70 -11.00 -33.19
CA LYS A 901 -63.38 -12.17 -32.62
C LYS A 901 -63.61 -11.96 -31.11
N ARG A 902 -64.90 -11.90 -30.75
CA ARG A 902 -65.61 -12.41 -29.54
C ARG A 902 -64.78 -13.31 -28.59
N SER A 903 -64.98 -13.34 -27.26
CA SER A 903 -66.22 -13.15 -26.48
C SER A 903 -65.97 -12.95 -24.96
N GLU A 904 -66.74 -12.02 -24.39
CA GLU A 904 -67.56 -12.10 -23.15
C GLU A 904 -67.00 -12.32 -21.72
N SER A 905 -67.36 -11.34 -20.89
CA SER A 905 -67.96 -11.40 -19.54
C SER A 905 -67.09 -11.01 -18.32
N THR A 906 -67.43 -9.81 -17.82
CA THR A 906 -67.14 -9.11 -16.55
C THR A 906 -67.79 -9.80 -15.32
N PRO A 907 -67.69 -9.31 -14.04
CA PRO A 907 -67.02 -8.09 -13.51
C PRO A 907 -66.17 -8.25 -12.19
N THR A 908 -65.17 -7.36 -12.03
CA THR A 908 -64.76 -6.49 -10.86
C THR A 908 -64.99 -6.89 -9.37
N PRO A 909 -64.40 -6.20 -8.34
CA PRO A 909 -62.99 -5.90 -7.97
C PRO A 909 -62.67 -6.18 -6.45
N VAL A 910 -61.48 -5.74 -5.98
CA VAL A 910 -61.15 -5.16 -4.64
C VAL A 910 -60.22 -5.97 -3.68
N ASN A 911 -59.11 -5.30 -3.32
CA ASN A 911 -58.21 -5.33 -2.12
C ASN A 911 -57.63 -6.64 -1.56
N PHE A 912 -56.29 -6.73 -1.52
CA PHE A 912 -55.44 -6.47 -0.35
C PHE A 912 -54.00 -6.14 -0.78
#